data_AF-A0A945RZD3-F1
#
_entry.id   AF-A0A945RZD3-F1
#
_cell.length_a   1.000
_cell.length_b   1.000
_cell.length_c   1.000
_cell.angle_alpha   90.00
_cell.angle_beta   90.00
_cell.angle_gamma   90.00
#
_symmetry.space_group_name_H-M   'P 1'
#
loop_
_entity.id
_entity.type
_entity.pdbx_description
1 polymer ?
#
loop_
_entity_poly.entity_id
_entity_poly.type
_entity_poly.pdbx_seq_one_letter_code
_entity_poly.pdbx_strand_id
1 'polypeptide(L)'
;MADVKGRSGRRALATGALLLGLTVSGLAQEATLRFAEPMATVINARCWDETQEQWLEKREADAPLFFDAVHRFLLMRFPNAAEVIHAKVTEGFRVVSATLVLHYDKHEWLRVPGYRHRGYALKGQDGPKWHAQVWALRRSWIADRELGPTWNAAVNGLLYWDKGGGWSHGLDRSAEPQGKAGLWPEHAIGEVDVTPSLIDGSDGTTFEQRLRRLADCGFLIQKAELSEPFRGEKATVIGCNRIWVTAPELVVVLERDPNGARARVLPPPVDVRALAAKLTATGPQGLPSTRIPEKLQALAAAYRIKPADMPDWMWQRVRELRELRTPSDKRYASTKLFDQLESGRREDYDAAMELILSSPPGWFMGHSHLDFMLPLLCYDDMLPEVVRYHLRKYFESRWTPPYDEKALQTRVGYHGGMATFNHQNQFRNEALLAGEVLGMTDLAIHGYRNLSLLNRQMIFNDGTIQERGDTFYLGISLGTLGCTRTFSVDPLARLKADIGAEKVIFECNATYHPGLRRRVSRVARRYRIEDLVLAQDVPRGILHTLSRKGVLIETDKLHMYPDPVLAARLEAGEKLGRHQASQALGTRTVNFHACQPDRVALCAPWGAEWEANVTDEKPLPFLTVSTDYVRALLKDPVYNVTYLARNYGLASVNLDNGVEWPMVATWRRKDRDVEHLEELGLLWMWTYANGQLANFAQQQEPRSVRNSPLRGMLQHRNKLIHLTRPVDQAIAKPDLKDGLGTLSSRVIMMQYDQPNPPKVFVNGEAVTSFPASAKMGDVITIDEGVTYVGLIPIPSTVLGDDTPVSISYMFPRLELSATLLARPEGQWLSMDAPEALEPLSGIAGGWVVELGDTHEHGSFAAFGKHMQRAALTTRWAGKEKVYHVAYSNGGDTLEIGYGTGFTREARYPPISPPQILAYERVNGKSPWPVRGIDLDCPLGQLGKGEILEKGGAVLRTVVGQPAMLRIEPISGTYEGVNPFIDPTSFELSTPEGAVVRSEGPLGCGRITIRPKENTLWVDYHLPPPEGDLGVELLQADARKGLHGGHPDYEAPLSRFFRPGVDVRLARKQSSRALLVAGLSQPPTVYLNKQALSGPFQTISDGKQDMAPHSHRALTGGDW
;
A
#
# COMPACT_ATOMS: atom_id res chain seq x y z
N MET A 1 -24.91 30.50 46.49
CA MET A 1 -25.06 31.97 46.60
C MET A 1 -25.45 32.43 45.21
N ALA A 2 -26.76 32.50 44.87
CA ALA A 2 -27.67 33.64 45.11
C ALA A 2 -27.03 34.94 44.59
N ASP A 3 -27.57 35.75 43.69
CA ASP A 3 -28.88 35.97 43.03
C ASP A 3 -28.51 37.00 41.91
N VAL A 4 -29.11 37.13 40.72
CA VAL A 4 -30.34 37.88 40.43
C VAL A 4 -30.57 37.83 38.91
N LYS A 5 -31.80 37.49 38.50
CA LYS A 5 -32.35 37.71 37.16
C LYS A 5 -32.89 39.14 37.04
N GLY A 6 -32.68 39.80 35.89
CA GLY A 6 -33.38 41.02 35.50
C GLY A 6 -33.76 41.00 34.01
N ARG A 7 -35.06 41.11 33.73
CA ARG A 7 -35.69 41.21 32.39
C ARG A 7 -36.04 42.68 32.07
N SER A 8 -36.35 42.92 30.79
CA SER A 8 -36.94 44.13 30.14
C SER A 8 -35.92 45.19 29.70
N GLY A 9 -36.05 45.90 28.58
CA GLY A 9 -37.06 46.01 27.52
C GLY A 9 -36.53 46.94 26.42
N ARG A 10 -37.11 46.88 25.22
CA ARG A 10 -36.78 47.68 24.02
C ARG A 10 -37.02 49.19 24.22
N ARG A 11 -36.11 50.05 23.70
CA ARG A 11 -36.36 51.06 22.61
C ARG A 11 -35.22 52.08 22.45
N ALA A 12 -34.72 52.16 21.22
CA ALA A 12 -34.44 53.34 20.36
C ALA A 12 -33.64 54.57 20.86
N LEU A 13 -32.77 55.01 19.93
CA LEU A 13 -32.20 56.35 19.70
C LEU A 13 -31.02 56.79 20.58
N ALA A 14 -29.81 56.68 20.01
CA ALA A 14 -28.76 57.68 20.17
C ALA A 14 -27.81 57.63 18.96
N THR A 15 -27.97 58.65 18.13
CA THR A 15 -27.04 59.34 17.23
C THR A 15 -25.56 58.93 17.32
N GLY A 16 -24.95 58.76 16.14
CA GLY A 16 -23.58 58.32 15.95
C GLY A 16 -22.51 59.20 16.60
N ALA A 17 -21.44 58.53 17.02
CA ALA A 17 -20.17 59.15 17.34
C ALA A 17 -19.08 58.43 16.53
N LEU A 18 -18.67 59.08 15.44
CA LEU A 18 -17.51 58.74 14.62
C LEU A 18 -16.26 59.09 15.43
N LEU A 19 -15.48 58.11 15.87
CA LEU A 19 -14.20 58.35 16.55
C LEU A 19 -13.11 58.62 15.50
N LEU A 20 -13.09 59.85 14.98
CA LEU A 20 -11.98 60.40 14.20
C LEU A 20 -10.86 60.83 15.16
N GLY A 21 -9.91 59.94 15.42
CA GLY A 21 -8.64 60.31 16.03
C GLY A 21 -7.74 61.02 15.01
N LEU A 22 -8.00 62.30 14.77
CA LEU A 22 -7.11 63.18 13.99
C LEU A 22 -6.08 63.81 14.93
N THR A 23 -4.86 63.27 15.00
CA THR A 23 -3.71 64.03 15.48
C THR A 23 -3.26 64.99 14.39
N VAL A 24 -3.61 66.27 14.53
CA VAL A 24 -3.14 67.33 13.64
C VAL A 24 -1.97 68.06 14.31
N SER A 25 -0.76 67.81 13.84
CA SER A 25 0.36 68.74 13.96
C SER A 25 0.57 69.42 12.61
N GLY A 26 0.73 70.76 12.62
CA GLY A 26 0.93 71.57 11.43
C GLY A 26 2.12 71.08 10.58
N LEU A 27 1.94 71.12 9.25
CA LEU A 27 2.84 70.59 8.22
C LEU A 27 2.99 69.05 8.21
N ALA A 28 1.93 68.30 8.51
CA ALA A 28 1.93 66.87 8.25
C ALA A 28 2.02 66.62 6.72
N GLN A 29 3.20 66.18 6.27
CA GLN A 29 3.42 65.66 4.91
C GLN A 29 2.67 64.34 4.68
N GLU A 30 2.18 63.71 5.75
CA GLU A 30 1.58 62.38 5.81
C GLU A 30 0.23 62.40 6.54
N ALA A 31 -0.72 61.58 6.12
CA ALA A 31 -2.03 61.38 6.74
C ALA A 31 -2.35 59.88 6.85
N THR A 32 -2.76 59.41 8.02
CA THR A 32 -3.15 58.00 8.24
C THR A 32 -4.66 57.90 8.43
N LEU A 33 -5.31 57.09 7.59
CA LEU A 33 -6.72 56.74 7.69
C LEU A 33 -6.85 55.33 8.27
N ARG A 34 -7.76 55.15 9.24
CA ARG A 34 -8.08 53.85 9.83
C ARG A 34 -9.55 53.51 9.61
N PHE A 35 -9.82 52.34 9.07
CA PHE A 35 -11.16 51.80 8.88
C PHE A 35 -11.32 50.57 9.77
N ALA A 36 -12.03 50.72 10.90
CA ALA A 36 -12.21 49.66 11.91
C ALA A 36 -13.61 49.01 11.89
N GLU A 37 -14.47 49.40 10.93
CA GLU A 37 -15.82 48.85 10.75
C GLU A 37 -15.90 48.05 9.44
N PRO A 38 -15.31 46.84 9.38
CA PRO A 38 -15.42 46.00 8.20
C PRO A 38 -16.83 45.40 8.07
N MET A 39 -17.28 45.22 6.82
CA MET A 39 -18.31 44.25 6.51
C MET A 39 -17.63 42.90 6.27
N ALA A 40 -18.02 41.87 7.01
CA ALA A 40 -17.39 40.56 6.95
C ALA A 40 -18.42 39.42 6.97
N THR A 41 -18.07 38.30 6.33
CA THR A 41 -18.86 37.07 6.34
C THR A 41 -17.95 35.87 6.06
N VAL A 42 -18.35 34.68 6.51
CA VAL A 42 -17.62 33.43 6.23
C VAL A 42 -18.41 32.59 5.24
N ILE A 43 -17.75 32.12 4.18
CA ILE A 43 -18.31 31.11 3.27
C ILE A 43 -17.82 29.73 3.66
N ASN A 44 -18.66 28.70 3.48
CA ASN A 44 -18.35 27.33 3.90
C ASN A 44 -18.61 26.33 2.78
N ALA A 45 -17.56 25.65 2.34
CA ALA A 45 -17.59 24.59 1.33
C ALA A 45 -18.58 23.46 1.64
N ARG A 46 -18.79 23.13 2.91
CA ARG A 46 -19.69 22.02 3.31
C ARG A 46 -21.17 22.40 3.32
N CYS A 47 -21.46 23.69 3.26
CA CYS A 47 -22.81 24.26 3.21
C CYS A 47 -22.87 25.18 2.00
N TRP A 48 -22.59 24.63 0.80
CA TRP A 48 -22.13 25.43 -0.33
C TRP A 48 -23.16 26.41 -0.92
N ASP A 49 -24.45 26.20 -0.63
CA ASP A 49 -25.57 27.08 -1.02
C ASP A 49 -26.12 27.93 0.13
N GLU A 50 -25.50 27.86 1.31
CA GLU A 50 -25.96 28.56 2.50
C GLU A 50 -25.07 29.76 2.85
N THR A 51 -25.69 30.88 3.23
CA THR A 51 -25.00 32.05 3.78
C THR A 51 -24.56 31.79 5.23
N GLN A 52 -23.63 32.59 5.76
CA GLN A 52 -23.16 32.42 7.14
C GLN A 52 -24.31 32.35 8.15
N GLU A 53 -25.30 33.22 8.05
CA GLU A 53 -26.44 33.24 8.98
C GLU A 53 -27.37 32.01 8.87
N GLN A 54 -27.28 31.26 7.77
CA GLN A 54 -28.07 30.05 7.55
C GLN A 54 -27.39 28.82 8.17
N TRP A 55 -26.07 28.66 7.98
CA TRP A 55 -25.34 27.48 8.46
C TRP A 55 -24.67 27.65 9.83
N LEU A 56 -24.39 28.87 10.29
CA LEU A 56 -23.68 29.10 11.55
C LEU A 56 -24.56 28.75 12.76
N GLU A 57 -24.05 27.86 13.61
CA GLU A 57 -24.76 27.47 14.82
C GLU A 57 -24.90 28.65 15.80
N LYS A 58 -26.01 28.71 16.53
CA LYS A 58 -26.29 29.80 17.50
C LYS A 58 -25.18 30.05 18.52
N ARG A 59 -24.43 29.01 18.91
CA ARG A 59 -23.32 29.11 19.88
C ARG A 59 -22.04 29.72 19.31
N GLU A 60 -21.92 29.79 17.99
CA GLU A 60 -20.76 30.36 17.29
C GLU A 60 -21.04 31.79 16.79
N ALA A 61 -22.28 32.26 16.91
CA ALA A 61 -22.68 33.62 16.54
C ALA A 61 -21.93 34.72 17.31
N ASP A 62 -21.44 34.41 18.53
CA ASP A 62 -20.70 35.34 19.38
C ASP A 62 -19.24 35.57 18.92
N ALA A 63 -18.72 34.77 17.97
CA ALA A 63 -17.38 34.93 17.40
C ALA A 63 -17.37 34.57 15.89
N PRO A 64 -17.97 35.40 15.02
CA PRO A 64 -18.27 35.03 13.64
C PRO A 64 -17.08 35.15 12.67
N LEU A 65 -15.95 35.73 13.10
CA LEU A 65 -14.80 35.99 12.25
C LEU A 65 -13.75 34.89 12.41
N PHE A 66 -13.81 33.89 11.55
CA PHE A 66 -12.82 32.82 11.49
C PHE A 66 -12.62 32.31 10.07
N PHE A 67 -11.52 31.62 9.86
CA PHE A 67 -11.21 30.95 8.60
C PHE A 67 -10.32 29.73 8.85
N ASP A 68 -10.32 28.81 7.90
CA ASP A 68 -9.40 27.68 7.84
C ASP A 68 -8.72 27.62 6.46
N ALA A 69 -7.96 26.55 6.18
CA ALA A 69 -7.17 26.45 4.95
C ALA A 69 -7.93 25.75 3.81
N VAL A 70 -9.14 25.24 4.07
CA VAL A 70 -9.78 24.25 3.19
C VAL A 70 -11.21 24.68 2.86
N HIS A 71 -12.08 24.79 3.85
CA HIS A 71 -13.51 24.90 3.64
C HIS A 71 -14.09 26.25 4.05
N ARG A 72 -13.44 27.00 4.93
CA ARG A 72 -14.01 28.21 5.54
C ARG A 72 -13.15 29.41 5.21
N PHE A 73 -13.65 30.28 4.34
CA PHE A 73 -12.94 31.49 3.94
C PHE A 73 -13.67 32.73 4.47
N LEU A 74 -12.90 33.64 5.05
CA LEU A 74 -13.39 34.92 5.55
C LEU A 74 -13.35 35.93 4.42
N LEU A 75 -14.51 36.47 4.05
CA LEU A 75 -14.62 37.59 3.12
C LEU A 75 -14.76 38.88 3.92
N MET A 76 -14.03 39.92 3.55
CA MET A 76 -13.97 41.18 4.29
C MET A 76 -13.82 42.38 3.39
N ARG A 77 -14.64 43.41 3.55
CA ARG A 77 -14.55 44.68 2.79
C ARG A 77 -14.80 45.89 3.69
N PHE A 78 -14.40 47.06 3.21
CA PHE A 78 -14.54 48.34 3.92
C PHE A 78 -15.39 49.30 3.08
N PRO A 79 -16.73 49.27 3.20
CA PRO A 79 -17.64 49.92 2.25
C PRO A 79 -17.42 51.43 2.08
N ASN A 80 -17.01 52.13 3.14
CA ASN A 80 -16.81 53.58 3.13
C ASN A 80 -15.38 54.00 2.76
N ALA A 81 -14.47 53.04 2.54
CA ALA A 81 -13.06 53.35 2.33
C ALA A 81 -12.82 54.13 1.04
N ALA A 82 -13.59 53.84 -0.02
CA ALA A 82 -13.42 54.50 -1.30
C ALA A 82 -13.69 56.00 -1.23
N GLU A 83 -14.80 56.39 -0.62
CA GLU A 83 -15.22 57.78 -0.49
C GLU A 83 -14.24 58.58 0.36
N VAL A 84 -13.81 58.02 1.49
CA VAL A 84 -12.91 58.71 2.45
C VAL A 84 -11.50 58.87 1.87
N ILE A 85 -10.95 57.83 1.22
CA ILE A 85 -9.64 57.91 0.56
C ILE A 85 -9.70 58.87 -0.63
N HIS A 86 -10.75 58.80 -1.46
CA HIS A 86 -10.92 59.67 -2.62
C HIS A 86 -11.03 61.15 -2.23
N ALA A 87 -11.71 61.46 -1.13
CA ALA A 87 -11.76 62.82 -0.57
C ALA A 87 -10.34 63.35 -0.26
N LYS A 88 -9.48 62.52 0.36
CA LYS A 88 -8.08 62.89 0.63
C LYS A 88 -7.24 63.03 -0.63
N VAL A 89 -7.43 62.16 -1.62
CA VAL A 89 -6.74 62.31 -2.91
C VAL A 89 -7.17 63.61 -3.61
N THR A 90 -8.44 63.99 -3.50
CA THR A 90 -8.96 65.28 -4.01
C THR A 90 -8.34 66.49 -3.30
N GLU A 91 -7.96 66.36 -2.01
CA GLU A 91 -7.21 67.36 -1.25
C GLU A 91 -5.71 67.46 -1.66
N GLY A 92 -5.26 66.65 -2.63
CA GLY A 92 -3.89 66.64 -3.15
C GLY A 92 -2.95 65.65 -2.45
N PHE A 93 -3.49 64.55 -1.93
CA PHE A 93 -2.70 63.44 -1.38
C PHE A 93 -2.60 62.26 -2.37
N ARG A 94 -1.57 61.43 -2.23
CA ARG A 94 -1.45 60.13 -2.89
C ARG A 94 -1.33 59.02 -1.85
N VAL A 95 -1.86 57.84 -2.16
CA VAL A 95 -1.71 56.65 -1.31
C VAL A 95 -0.25 56.19 -1.36
N VAL A 96 0.37 56.03 -0.19
CA VAL A 96 1.73 55.51 -0.02
C VAL A 96 1.68 54.04 0.33
N SER A 97 0.84 53.68 1.30
CA SER A 97 0.64 52.29 1.69
C SER A 97 -0.79 52.04 2.14
N ALA A 98 -1.21 50.78 2.03
CA ALA A 98 -2.42 50.26 2.62
C ALA A 98 -2.11 48.92 3.28
N THR A 99 -2.48 48.76 4.55
CA THR A 99 -2.19 47.59 5.36
C THR A 99 -3.47 47.04 5.97
N LEU A 100 -3.74 45.77 5.76
CA LEU A 100 -4.80 45.03 6.46
C LEU A 100 -4.22 44.49 7.77
N VAL A 101 -4.83 44.86 8.90
CA VAL A 101 -4.43 44.47 10.25
C VAL A 101 -5.46 43.47 10.80
N LEU A 102 -4.99 42.32 11.26
CA LEU A 102 -5.79 41.27 11.86
C LEU A 102 -5.31 40.99 13.28
N HIS A 103 -6.22 40.97 14.26
CA HIS A 103 -5.88 40.61 15.63
C HIS A 103 -6.27 39.17 15.92
N TYR A 104 -5.31 38.35 16.34
CA TYR A 104 -5.53 36.98 16.76
C TYR A 104 -6.39 36.94 18.03
N ASP A 105 -7.44 36.11 18.04
CA ASP A 105 -8.25 35.80 19.23
C ASP A 105 -7.89 34.42 19.79
N LYS A 106 -8.12 33.38 18.98
CA LYS A 106 -7.89 31.98 19.36
C LYS A 106 -7.76 31.09 18.13
N HIS A 107 -7.44 29.82 18.34
CA HIS A 107 -7.43 28.79 17.31
C HIS A 107 -8.00 27.47 17.82
N GLU A 108 -8.31 26.57 16.89
CA GLU A 108 -8.83 25.24 17.17
C GLU A 108 -7.70 24.23 17.34
N TRP A 109 -7.78 23.43 18.39
CA TRP A 109 -6.78 22.39 18.66
C TRP A 109 -7.33 20.99 18.41
N LEU A 110 -6.84 20.33 17.35
CA LEU A 110 -7.01 18.91 16.99
C LEU A 110 -8.44 18.36 16.82
N ARG A 111 -9.49 19.05 17.27
CA ARG A 111 -10.89 18.60 17.19
C ARG A 111 -11.79 19.73 16.72
N VAL A 112 -12.13 19.67 15.45
CA VAL A 112 -13.07 20.57 14.77
C VAL A 112 -14.45 19.91 14.72
N PRO A 113 -15.52 20.54 15.24
CA PRO A 113 -16.88 20.03 15.10
C PRO A 113 -17.24 19.69 13.65
N GLY A 114 -17.96 18.59 13.45
CA GLY A 114 -18.37 18.11 12.13
C GLY A 114 -17.26 17.40 11.33
N TYR A 115 -16.02 17.36 11.80
CA TYR A 115 -14.94 16.60 11.17
C TYR A 115 -14.60 15.35 11.98
N ARG A 116 -14.02 14.38 11.27
CA ARG A 116 -13.46 13.17 11.87
C ARG A 116 -12.05 13.46 12.38
N HIS A 117 -11.67 12.84 13.51
CA HIS A 117 -10.38 13.09 14.17
C HIS A 117 -9.68 11.79 14.55
N ARG A 118 -8.36 11.75 14.44
CA ARG A 118 -7.52 10.72 15.07
C ARG A 118 -6.92 11.28 16.35
N GLY A 119 -7.03 10.53 17.45
CA GLY A 119 -6.44 10.90 18.72
C GLY A 119 -4.92 10.71 18.72
N TYR A 120 -4.16 11.72 18.30
CA TYR A 120 -2.75 11.85 18.68
C TYR A 120 -2.58 13.14 19.48
N ALA A 121 -2.23 13.01 20.76
CA ALA A 121 -2.00 14.16 21.61
C ALA A 121 -0.60 14.75 21.34
N LEU A 122 -0.56 16.04 21.04
CA LEU A 122 0.62 16.92 21.09
C LEU A 122 0.90 17.36 22.54
N LYS A 123 1.04 16.41 23.47
CA LYS A 123 1.26 16.79 24.88
C LYS A 123 2.70 17.30 25.06
N GLY A 124 2.86 18.60 25.32
CA GLY A 124 4.15 19.23 25.66
C GLY A 124 5.01 19.70 24.48
N GLN A 125 4.42 19.97 23.30
CA GLN A 125 5.11 20.59 22.16
C GLN A 125 4.52 21.97 21.90
N ASP A 126 5.35 22.90 21.40
CA ASP A 126 4.91 24.24 20.98
C ASP A 126 3.85 24.13 19.89
N GLY A 127 2.87 25.02 19.92
CA GLY A 127 1.83 25.09 18.89
C GLY A 127 2.43 25.45 17.51
N PRO A 128 1.81 24.99 16.41
CA PRO A 128 2.18 25.41 15.07
C PRO A 128 1.94 26.91 14.89
N LYS A 129 2.78 27.54 14.07
CA LYS A 129 2.64 28.94 13.67
C LYS A 129 1.68 29.01 12.48
N TRP A 130 0.72 29.92 12.55
CA TRP A 130 -0.33 30.04 11.56
C TRP A 130 -0.23 31.33 10.75
N HIS A 131 -0.61 31.29 9.48
CA HIS A 131 -0.64 32.49 8.65
C HIS A 131 -1.98 32.71 7.97
N ALA A 132 -2.48 33.95 8.05
CA ALA A 132 -3.55 34.45 7.20
C ALA A 132 -2.96 34.85 5.84
N GLN A 133 -3.43 34.22 4.77
CA GLN A 133 -3.12 34.60 3.40
C GLN A 133 -4.28 35.40 2.80
N VAL A 134 -3.96 36.57 2.26
CA VAL A 134 -4.97 37.55 1.80
C VAL A 134 -4.95 37.66 0.29
N TRP A 135 -6.13 37.67 -0.31
CA TRP A 135 -6.37 37.79 -1.76
C TRP A 135 -7.33 38.95 -2.03
N ALA A 136 -7.08 39.75 -3.05
CA ALA A 136 -8.01 40.81 -3.44
C ALA A 136 -9.17 40.23 -4.25
N LEU A 137 -10.41 40.48 -3.85
CA LEU A 137 -11.61 40.00 -4.54
C LEU A 137 -11.97 40.90 -5.72
N ARG A 138 -12.65 40.31 -6.71
CA ARG A 138 -13.05 40.99 -7.95
C ARG A 138 -14.56 41.08 -8.16
N ARG A 139 -15.36 40.40 -7.32
CA ARG A 139 -16.83 40.49 -7.36
C ARG A 139 -17.39 41.13 -6.10
N SER A 140 -18.39 41.99 -6.30
CA SER A 140 -19.10 42.66 -5.21
C SER A 140 -20.05 41.70 -4.50
N TRP A 141 -20.19 41.87 -3.19
CA TRP A 141 -21.06 41.06 -2.33
C TRP A 141 -21.57 41.90 -1.15
N ILE A 142 -22.55 41.41 -0.40
CA ILE A 142 -23.05 42.03 0.83
C ILE A 142 -23.19 40.98 1.92
N ALA A 143 -22.93 41.32 3.19
CA ALA A 143 -23.30 40.43 4.30
C ALA A 143 -24.82 40.53 4.51
N ASP A 144 -25.55 39.53 4.03
CA ASP A 144 -27.01 39.45 4.12
C ASP A 144 -27.44 37.98 4.22
N ARG A 145 -28.51 37.73 4.98
CA ARG A 145 -29.04 36.38 5.20
C ARG A 145 -29.43 35.66 3.91
N GLU A 146 -30.02 36.38 2.95
CA GLU A 146 -30.59 35.80 1.74
C GLU A 146 -29.70 36.02 0.53
N LEU A 147 -29.16 37.24 0.37
CA LEU A 147 -28.37 37.65 -0.79
C LEU A 147 -26.86 37.56 -0.57
N GLY A 148 -26.42 37.19 0.63
CA GLY A 148 -25.01 37.15 0.96
C GLY A 148 -24.22 36.11 0.16
N PRO A 149 -22.89 36.20 0.19
CA PRO A 149 -22.07 35.23 -0.52
C PRO A 149 -22.15 33.86 0.16
N THR A 150 -22.09 32.82 -0.67
CA THR A 150 -22.00 31.41 -0.31
C THR A 150 -20.71 30.83 -0.93
N TRP A 151 -20.45 29.53 -0.72
CA TRP A 151 -19.37 28.88 -1.47
C TRP A 151 -19.64 28.92 -2.98
N ASN A 152 -20.90 28.81 -3.41
CA ASN A 152 -21.27 28.79 -4.82
C ASN A 152 -21.35 30.18 -5.46
N ALA A 153 -21.71 31.21 -4.70
CA ALA A 153 -22.07 32.50 -5.27
C ALA A 153 -21.58 33.71 -4.49
N ALA A 154 -21.25 34.78 -5.22
CA ALA A 154 -21.00 36.11 -4.66
C ALA A 154 -22.30 36.80 -4.23
N VAL A 155 -23.40 36.50 -4.93
CA VAL A 155 -24.78 36.84 -4.55
C VAL A 155 -25.60 35.57 -4.63
N ASN A 156 -26.09 35.08 -3.49
CA ASN A 156 -26.73 33.75 -3.40
C ASN A 156 -27.79 33.53 -4.49
N GLY A 157 -27.72 32.40 -5.19
CA GLY A 157 -28.66 32.02 -6.24
C GLY A 157 -28.61 32.83 -7.54
N LEU A 158 -27.86 33.95 -7.59
CA LEU A 158 -27.99 34.96 -8.64
C LEU A 158 -26.67 35.32 -9.36
N LEU A 159 -25.55 35.37 -8.64
CA LEU A 159 -24.22 35.68 -9.20
C LEU A 159 -23.19 34.66 -8.72
N TYR A 160 -22.93 33.65 -9.54
CA TYR A 160 -22.04 32.54 -9.18
C TYR A 160 -20.55 32.88 -9.38
N TRP A 161 -19.70 32.34 -8.51
CA TRP A 161 -18.26 32.38 -8.71
C TRP A 161 -17.87 31.59 -9.97
N ASP A 162 -16.73 31.91 -10.57
CA ASP A 162 -16.17 31.08 -11.65
C ASP A 162 -15.70 29.72 -11.11
N LYS A 163 -15.11 29.73 -9.90
CA LYS A 163 -14.84 28.52 -9.12
C LYS A 163 -15.34 28.67 -7.69
N GLY A 164 -15.82 27.58 -7.10
CA GLY A 164 -16.33 27.55 -5.74
C GLY A 164 -15.38 28.22 -4.74
N GLY A 165 -15.93 28.97 -3.81
CA GLY A 165 -15.18 29.74 -2.83
C GLY A 165 -14.54 31.03 -3.37
N GLY A 166 -14.86 31.45 -4.60
CA GLY A 166 -14.18 32.58 -5.26
C GLY A 166 -12.71 32.30 -5.58
N TRP A 167 -12.39 31.03 -5.85
CA TRP A 167 -11.01 30.55 -5.95
C TRP A 167 -10.33 30.83 -7.30
N SER A 168 -11.10 31.22 -8.33
CA SER A 168 -10.57 31.42 -9.68
C SER A 168 -9.57 32.59 -9.75
N HIS A 169 -8.33 32.29 -10.18
CA HIS A 169 -7.26 33.27 -10.35
C HIS A 169 -7.59 34.23 -11.50
N GLY A 170 -7.62 35.53 -11.22
CA GLY A 170 -7.87 36.59 -12.19
C GLY A 170 -9.35 36.92 -12.40
N LEU A 171 -10.28 35.96 -12.30
CA LEU A 171 -11.71 36.21 -12.49
C LEU A 171 -12.43 36.56 -11.18
N ASP A 172 -12.27 35.74 -10.14
CA ASP A 172 -12.95 35.96 -8.85
C ASP A 172 -12.08 36.72 -7.85
N ARG A 173 -10.76 36.52 -7.93
CA ARG A 173 -9.74 37.15 -7.08
C ARG A 173 -8.46 37.50 -7.86
N SER A 174 -7.52 38.18 -7.20
CA SER A 174 -6.19 38.47 -7.76
C SER A 174 -5.45 37.19 -8.17
N ALA A 175 -4.60 37.30 -9.20
CA ALA A 175 -3.81 36.16 -9.68
C ALA A 175 -2.83 35.64 -8.61
N GLU A 176 -2.20 36.57 -7.89
CA GLU A 176 -1.28 36.33 -6.77
C GLU A 176 -1.89 36.81 -5.43
N PRO A 177 -1.49 36.23 -4.29
CA PRO A 177 -1.89 36.72 -2.98
C PRO A 177 -1.27 38.10 -2.71
N GLN A 178 -1.99 38.96 -1.97
CA GLN A 178 -1.47 40.26 -1.53
C GLN A 178 -0.33 40.09 -0.51
N GLY A 179 -0.43 39.06 0.35
CA GLY A 179 0.61 38.70 1.29
C GLY A 179 0.14 37.70 2.34
N LYS A 180 1.00 37.47 3.34
CA LYS A 180 0.74 36.60 4.49
C LYS A 180 1.03 37.33 5.79
N ALA A 181 0.17 37.16 6.79
CA ALA A 181 0.36 37.67 8.15
C ALA A 181 0.40 36.52 9.15
N GLY A 182 1.31 36.56 10.12
CA GLY A 182 1.33 35.59 11.23
C GLY A 182 0.17 35.82 12.18
N LEU A 183 -0.41 34.76 12.74
CA LEU A 183 -1.49 34.82 13.74
C LEU A 183 -1.41 33.66 14.74
N TRP A 184 -0.76 33.87 15.86
CA TRP A 184 -0.66 32.90 16.97
C TRP A 184 -0.40 33.66 18.30
N PRO A 185 -0.43 33.03 19.49
CA PRO A 185 -0.35 33.76 20.77
C PRO A 185 0.83 34.74 20.88
N GLU A 186 2.02 34.35 20.42
CA GLU A 186 3.22 35.19 20.44
C GLU A 186 3.31 36.20 19.27
N HIS A 187 2.37 36.14 18.32
CA HIS A 187 2.25 37.04 17.18
C HIS A 187 0.78 37.44 17.01
N ALA A 188 0.28 38.18 17.99
CA ALA A 188 -1.15 38.46 18.14
C ALA A 188 -1.69 39.51 17.15
N ILE A 189 -0.81 40.24 16.46
CA ILE A 189 -1.17 41.23 15.45
C ILE A 189 -0.49 40.82 14.15
N GLY A 190 -1.30 40.54 13.13
CA GLY A 190 -0.85 40.20 11.79
C GLY A 190 -1.12 41.33 10.82
N GLU A 191 -0.11 41.75 10.06
CA GLU A 191 -0.21 42.83 9.08
C GLU A 191 0.07 42.32 7.67
N VAL A 192 -0.79 42.68 6.71
CA VAL A 192 -0.59 42.38 5.29
C VAL A 192 -0.59 43.66 4.48
N ASP A 193 0.47 43.87 3.71
CA ASP A 193 0.53 44.93 2.72
C ASP A 193 -0.46 44.62 1.57
N VAL A 194 -1.47 45.47 1.44
CA VAL A 194 -2.50 45.43 0.40
C VAL A 194 -2.41 46.65 -0.52
N THR A 195 -1.32 47.42 -0.44
CA THR A 195 -1.02 48.55 -1.32
C THR A 195 -1.15 48.20 -2.81
N PRO A 196 -0.68 47.01 -3.29
CA PRO A 196 -0.83 46.63 -4.69
C PRO A 196 -2.27 46.69 -5.20
N SER A 197 -3.27 46.38 -4.35
CA SER A 197 -4.69 46.46 -4.72
C SER A 197 -5.16 47.88 -5.08
N LEU A 198 -4.42 48.92 -4.68
CA LEU A 198 -4.73 50.33 -4.95
C LEU A 198 -3.80 50.97 -5.98
N ILE A 199 -2.53 50.58 -6.04
CA ILE A 199 -1.54 51.25 -6.89
C ILE A 199 -1.18 50.49 -8.17
N ASP A 200 -1.33 49.16 -8.21
CA ASP A 200 -0.98 48.37 -9.39
C ASP A 200 -2.04 48.53 -10.50
N GLY A 201 -1.70 49.30 -11.53
CA GLY A 201 -2.53 49.54 -12.71
C GLY A 201 -2.13 48.73 -13.93
N SER A 202 -1.34 47.66 -13.77
CA SER A 202 -0.87 46.81 -14.88
C SER A 202 -2.01 46.17 -15.67
N ASP A 203 -3.19 46.01 -15.07
CA ASP A 203 -4.41 45.50 -15.72
C ASP A 203 -5.22 46.57 -16.48
N GLY A 204 -4.69 47.79 -16.62
CA GLY A 204 -5.32 48.90 -17.32
C GLY A 204 -6.41 49.63 -16.52
N THR A 205 -6.64 49.26 -15.27
CA THR A 205 -7.59 49.98 -14.40
C THR A 205 -7.07 51.36 -13.98
N THR A 206 -7.98 52.28 -13.72
CA THR A 206 -7.68 53.57 -13.07
C THR A 206 -7.62 53.42 -11.55
N PHE A 207 -6.97 54.36 -10.87
CA PHE A 207 -6.92 54.38 -9.40
C PHE A 207 -8.33 54.39 -8.78
N GLU A 208 -9.24 55.20 -9.32
CA GLU A 208 -10.61 55.30 -8.83
C GLU A 208 -11.40 54.00 -9.02
N GLN A 209 -11.16 53.27 -10.12
CA GLN A 209 -11.74 51.95 -10.34
C GLN A 209 -11.21 50.91 -9.35
N ARG A 210 -9.90 50.93 -9.03
CA ARG A 210 -9.31 50.05 -8.02
C ARG A 210 -9.80 50.36 -6.62
N LEU A 211 -9.90 51.64 -6.29
CA LEU A 211 -10.42 52.10 -5.02
C LEU A 211 -11.88 51.67 -4.81
N ARG A 212 -12.71 51.80 -5.86
CA ARG A 212 -14.09 51.27 -5.85
C ARG A 212 -14.10 49.74 -5.71
N ARG A 213 -13.26 49.02 -6.46
CA ARG A 213 -13.14 47.55 -6.38
C ARG A 213 -12.77 47.09 -4.96
N LEU A 214 -11.85 47.79 -4.29
CA LEU A 214 -11.48 47.50 -2.90
C LEU A 214 -12.68 47.64 -1.95
N ALA A 215 -13.43 48.75 -2.03
CA ALA A 215 -14.56 48.99 -1.15
C ALA A 215 -15.74 48.02 -1.41
N ASP A 216 -16.00 47.71 -2.69
CA ASP A 216 -17.14 46.90 -3.09
C ASP A 216 -16.89 45.40 -2.99
N CYS A 217 -15.65 44.94 -3.26
CA CYS A 217 -15.28 43.52 -3.32
C CYS A 217 -14.43 43.09 -2.11
N GLY A 218 -13.50 43.93 -1.65
CA GLY A 218 -12.63 43.64 -0.51
C GLY A 218 -11.66 42.48 -0.73
N PHE A 219 -11.53 41.64 0.31
CA PHE A 219 -10.53 40.59 0.42
C PHE A 219 -11.13 39.24 0.77
N LEU A 220 -10.48 38.18 0.30
CA LEU A 220 -10.65 36.81 0.78
C LEU A 220 -9.45 36.45 1.65
N ILE A 221 -9.73 35.95 2.84
CA ILE A 221 -8.74 35.57 3.85
C ILE A 221 -8.90 34.08 4.14
N GLN A 222 -7.80 33.36 4.04
CA GLN A 222 -7.72 31.93 4.34
C GLN A 222 -6.44 31.61 5.11
N LYS A 223 -6.39 30.44 5.73
CA LYS A 223 -5.18 29.95 6.39
C LYS A 223 -4.23 29.34 5.36
N ALA A 224 -2.93 29.61 5.48
CA ALA A 224 -1.95 29.09 4.52
C ALA A 224 -1.56 27.62 4.78
N GLU A 225 -1.61 27.17 6.04
CA GLU A 225 -1.09 25.86 6.43
C GLU A 225 -2.12 24.75 6.21
N LEU A 226 -1.83 23.77 5.36
CA LEU A 226 -2.66 22.56 5.23
C LEU A 226 -2.26 21.46 6.24
N SER A 227 -0.97 21.40 6.59
CA SER A 227 -0.38 20.36 7.44
C SER A 227 0.81 20.92 8.22
N GLU A 228 1.20 20.23 9.29
CA GLU A 228 2.43 20.53 10.04
C GLU A 228 3.65 19.82 9.42
N PRO A 229 4.75 20.53 9.07
CA PRO A 229 5.85 19.96 8.30
C PRO A 229 6.71 18.93 9.06
N PHE A 230 6.77 18.98 10.41
CA PHE A 230 7.73 18.20 11.21
C PHE A 230 7.41 16.71 11.42
N ARG A 231 6.36 16.16 10.79
CA ARG A 231 5.82 14.83 11.14
C ARG A 231 5.76 13.80 10.01
N GLY A 232 6.29 14.11 8.83
CA GLY A 232 6.40 13.15 7.71
C GLY A 232 5.07 12.44 7.38
N GLU A 233 5.08 11.12 7.25
CA GLU A 233 3.88 10.28 6.99
C GLU A 233 2.82 10.29 8.11
N LYS A 234 3.14 10.90 9.26
CA LYS A 234 2.26 11.03 10.44
C LYS A 234 1.84 12.49 10.69
N ALA A 235 1.95 13.35 9.68
CA ALA A 235 1.58 14.76 9.78
C ALA A 235 0.19 14.95 10.42
N THR A 236 0.13 15.80 11.43
CA THR A 236 -1.13 16.19 12.07
C THR A 236 -1.95 16.97 11.06
N VAL A 237 -3.21 16.59 10.87
CA VAL A 237 -4.10 17.37 10.00
C VAL A 237 -4.50 18.64 10.72
N ILE A 238 -4.09 19.78 10.16
CA ILE A 238 -4.38 21.10 10.71
C ILE A 238 -5.14 21.99 9.71
N GLY A 239 -5.33 21.56 8.47
CA GLY A 239 -5.97 22.35 7.42
C GLY A 239 -7.37 22.85 7.81
N CYS A 240 -8.18 22.00 8.45
CA CYS A 240 -9.54 22.34 8.88
C CYS A 240 -9.62 23.10 10.21
N ASN A 241 -8.50 23.30 10.90
CA ASN A 241 -8.50 24.03 12.17
C ASN A 241 -8.75 25.51 11.91
N ARG A 242 -9.72 26.07 12.61
CA ARG A 242 -10.05 27.49 12.49
C ARG A 242 -9.05 28.38 13.24
N ILE A 243 -8.80 29.55 12.67
CA ILE A 243 -8.21 30.71 13.35
C ILE A 243 -9.32 31.74 13.49
N TRP A 244 -9.51 32.26 14.70
CA TRP A 244 -10.41 33.37 14.97
C TRP A 244 -9.63 34.66 15.03
N VAL A 245 -10.23 35.70 14.46
CA VAL A 245 -9.70 37.06 14.50
C VAL A 245 -10.72 38.03 15.08
N THR A 246 -10.23 39.14 15.62
CA THR A 246 -11.05 40.22 16.15
C THR A 246 -10.57 41.57 15.61
N ALA A 247 -11.44 42.58 15.70
CA ALA A 247 -11.16 43.98 15.36
C ALA A 247 -10.32 44.20 14.08
N PRO A 248 -10.74 43.68 12.90
CA PRO A 248 -9.95 43.87 11.67
C PRO A 248 -9.92 45.35 11.27
N GLU A 249 -8.76 45.87 10.86
CA GLU A 249 -8.61 47.25 10.41
C GLU A 249 -7.96 47.33 9.03
N LEU A 250 -8.39 48.29 8.21
CA LEU A 250 -7.61 48.76 7.06
C LEU A 250 -6.95 50.09 7.43
N VAL A 251 -5.62 50.12 7.40
CA VAL A 251 -4.81 51.32 7.66
C VAL A 251 -4.25 51.81 6.34
N VAL A 252 -4.57 53.04 5.94
CA VAL A 252 -4.08 53.65 4.70
C VAL A 252 -3.24 54.87 5.04
N VAL A 253 -1.98 54.87 4.60
CA VAL A 253 -1.08 56.00 4.73
C VAL A 253 -1.07 56.75 3.40
N LEU A 254 -1.27 58.06 3.48
CA LEU A 254 -1.23 58.97 2.34
C LEU A 254 -0.20 60.05 2.60
N GLU A 255 0.38 60.59 1.55
CA GLU A 255 1.25 61.76 1.63
C GLU A 255 0.86 62.83 0.61
N ARG A 256 1.33 64.05 0.79
CA ARG A 256 1.14 65.12 -0.21
C ARG A 256 1.74 64.68 -1.56
N ASP A 257 0.94 64.74 -2.62
CA ASP A 257 1.44 64.46 -3.97
C ASP A 257 2.25 65.67 -4.48
N PRO A 258 3.57 65.56 -4.68
CA PRO A 258 4.40 66.68 -5.14
C PRO A 258 4.05 67.13 -6.58
N ASN A 259 3.38 66.28 -7.36
CA ASN A 259 3.00 66.59 -8.75
C ASN A 259 1.56 67.10 -8.88
N GLY A 260 0.80 67.17 -7.78
CA GLY A 260 -0.56 67.70 -7.76
C GLY A 260 -1.54 66.95 -8.68
N ALA A 261 -1.46 65.62 -8.75
CA ALA A 261 -2.41 64.84 -9.55
C ALA A 261 -3.85 65.10 -9.10
N ARG A 262 -4.73 65.41 -10.06
CA ARG A 262 -6.16 65.61 -9.77
C ARG A 262 -6.88 64.27 -9.79
N ALA A 263 -7.55 63.94 -8.68
CA ALA A 263 -8.48 62.81 -8.61
C ALA A 263 -9.55 62.93 -9.71
N ARG A 264 -9.80 61.84 -10.44
CA ARG A 264 -10.92 61.74 -11.39
C ARG A 264 -12.21 61.38 -10.63
N VAL A 265 -13.32 61.33 -11.35
CA VAL A 265 -14.63 60.98 -10.76
C VAL A 265 -14.58 59.54 -10.22
N LEU A 266 -14.89 59.37 -8.93
CA LEU A 266 -15.03 58.06 -8.31
C LEU A 266 -16.27 57.35 -8.88
N PRO A 267 -16.16 56.11 -9.40
CA PRO A 267 -17.32 55.33 -9.79
C PRO A 267 -18.31 55.14 -8.62
N PRO A 268 -19.63 55.11 -8.86
CA PRO A 268 -20.60 54.89 -7.80
C PRO A 268 -20.46 53.48 -7.19
N PRO A 269 -20.84 53.29 -5.91
CA PRO A 269 -20.87 51.97 -5.27
C PRO A 269 -21.83 51.02 -6.00
N VAL A 270 -21.45 49.74 -6.09
CA VAL A 270 -22.35 48.69 -6.58
C VAL A 270 -23.45 48.43 -5.53
N ASP A 271 -24.70 48.76 -5.87
CA ASP A 271 -25.86 48.33 -5.11
C ASP A 271 -26.16 46.87 -5.41
N VAL A 272 -25.70 45.97 -4.53
CA VAL A 272 -25.88 44.52 -4.68
C VAL A 272 -27.36 44.13 -4.66
N ARG A 273 -28.24 44.86 -3.97
CA ARG A 273 -29.68 44.55 -3.96
C ARG A 273 -30.34 44.95 -5.27
N ALA A 274 -29.99 46.12 -5.81
CA ALA A 274 -30.45 46.53 -7.14
C ALA A 274 -29.84 45.67 -8.25
N LEU A 275 -28.60 45.20 -8.08
CA LEU A 275 -27.96 44.23 -8.97
C LEU A 275 -28.74 42.91 -8.93
N ALA A 276 -29.00 42.36 -7.74
CA ALA A 276 -29.79 41.14 -7.55
C ALA A 276 -31.16 41.21 -8.24
N ALA A 277 -31.87 42.35 -8.15
CA ALA A 277 -33.15 42.55 -8.82
C ALA A 277 -33.06 42.54 -10.36
N LYS A 278 -31.90 42.86 -10.93
CA LYS A 278 -31.63 42.82 -12.38
C LYS A 278 -31.12 41.46 -12.84
N LEU A 279 -30.54 40.67 -11.93
CA LEU A 279 -30.06 39.33 -12.19
C LEU A 279 -31.27 38.37 -12.16
N THR A 280 -31.84 38.06 -13.33
CA THR A 280 -32.78 36.94 -13.43
C THR A 280 -32.02 35.61 -13.28
N ALA A 281 -32.58 34.63 -12.56
CA ALA A 281 -31.97 33.30 -12.37
C ALA A 281 -31.66 32.52 -13.68
N THR A 282 -32.07 33.04 -14.83
CA THR A 282 -31.87 32.47 -16.17
C THR A 282 -31.19 33.45 -17.16
N GLY A 283 -30.58 34.54 -16.69
CA GLY A 283 -29.78 35.46 -17.54
C GLY A 283 -28.38 34.89 -17.85
N PRO A 284 -27.55 35.55 -18.69
CA PRO A 284 -26.21 35.07 -19.12
C PRO A 284 -25.13 35.04 -18.02
N GLN A 285 -25.54 34.94 -16.75
CA GLN A 285 -24.69 34.89 -15.56
C GLN A 285 -24.50 33.40 -15.22
N GLY A 286 -23.26 33.01 -14.90
CA GLY A 286 -22.79 31.62 -14.92
C GLY A 286 -23.63 30.61 -14.12
N LEU A 287 -23.46 29.33 -14.45
CA LEU A 287 -24.03 28.19 -13.75
C LEU A 287 -23.39 28.03 -12.33
N PRO A 288 -24.10 27.55 -11.28
CA PRO A 288 -23.48 27.23 -10.00
C PRO A 288 -22.21 26.41 -10.12
N SER A 289 -21.17 26.84 -9.42
CA SER A 289 -19.83 26.24 -9.47
C SER A 289 -19.80 24.80 -8.93
N THR A 290 -20.60 24.51 -7.90
CA THR A 290 -20.78 23.19 -7.31
C THR A 290 -22.23 22.76 -7.51
N ARG A 291 -22.42 21.57 -8.10
CA ARG A 291 -23.72 20.96 -8.35
C ARG A 291 -23.66 19.47 -8.11
N ILE A 292 -24.79 18.93 -7.68
CA ILE A 292 -25.00 17.48 -7.67
C ILE A 292 -25.31 17.03 -9.10
N PRO A 293 -24.73 15.93 -9.59
CA PRO A 293 -25.03 15.40 -10.91
C PRO A 293 -26.52 15.10 -11.10
N GLU A 294 -27.12 15.59 -12.18
CA GLU A 294 -28.57 15.46 -12.43
C GLU A 294 -29.01 14.01 -12.72
N LYS A 295 -28.11 13.19 -13.28
CA LYS A 295 -28.40 11.81 -13.73
C LYS A 295 -27.72 10.75 -12.85
N LEU A 296 -27.75 10.95 -11.54
CA LEU A 296 -27.03 10.09 -10.57
C LEU A 296 -27.28 8.59 -10.78
N GLN A 297 -28.53 8.16 -10.99
CA GLN A 297 -28.86 6.74 -11.21
C GLN A 297 -28.24 6.18 -12.50
N ALA A 298 -28.25 6.96 -13.59
CA ALA A 298 -27.68 6.52 -14.86
C ALA A 298 -26.14 6.47 -14.79
N LEU A 299 -25.51 7.44 -14.13
CA LEU A 299 -24.07 7.43 -13.86
C LEU A 299 -23.69 6.21 -13.02
N ALA A 300 -24.38 5.99 -11.89
CA ALA A 300 -24.14 4.84 -11.02
C ALA A 300 -24.32 3.49 -11.75
N ALA A 301 -25.33 3.38 -12.62
CA ALA A 301 -25.54 2.18 -13.43
C ALA A 301 -24.39 1.92 -14.41
N ALA A 302 -23.78 2.97 -14.99
CA ALA A 302 -22.67 2.85 -15.92
C ALA A 302 -21.42 2.19 -15.27
N TYR A 303 -21.18 2.46 -13.98
CA TYR A 303 -20.07 1.88 -13.23
C TYR A 303 -20.26 0.40 -12.85
N ARG A 304 -21.46 -0.15 -13.04
CA ARG A 304 -21.77 -1.58 -12.82
C ARG A 304 -21.85 -2.38 -14.11
N ILE A 305 -21.45 -1.80 -15.23
CA ILE A 305 -21.44 -2.50 -16.52
C ILE A 305 -20.18 -3.36 -16.61
N LYS A 306 -20.37 -4.61 -17.03
CA LYS A 306 -19.27 -5.52 -17.33
C LYS A 306 -18.38 -4.92 -18.43
N PRO A 307 -17.04 -4.88 -18.26
CA PRO A 307 -16.14 -4.53 -19.36
C PRO A 307 -16.33 -5.45 -20.57
N ALA A 308 -16.29 -4.89 -21.78
CA ALA A 308 -16.63 -5.62 -23.01
C ALA A 308 -15.70 -6.82 -23.28
N ASP A 309 -14.44 -6.70 -22.90
CA ASP A 309 -13.38 -7.71 -23.05
C ASP A 309 -13.30 -8.70 -21.87
N MET A 310 -14.15 -8.56 -20.86
CA MET A 310 -14.18 -9.45 -19.70
C MET A 310 -15.14 -10.63 -19.91
N PRO A 311 -14.69 -11.89 -19.74
CA PRO A 311 -15.56 -13.06 -19.78
C PRO A 311 -16.68 -13.02 -18.72
N ASP A 312 -17.85 -13.59 -19.04
CA ASP A 312 -19.00 -13.60 -18.12
C ASP A 312 -18.70 -14.26 -16.78
N TRP A 313 -17.96 -15.38 -16.81
CA TRP A 313 -17.57 -16.08 -15.59
C TRP A 313 -16.67 -15.21 -14.70
N MET A 314 -15.76 -14.43 -15.29
CA MET A 314 -14.84 -13.56 -14.56
C MET A 314 -15.62 -12.39 -13.94
N TRP A 315 -16.56 -11.82 -14.69
CA TRP A 315 -17.43 -10.78 -14.18
C TRP A 315 -18.34 -11.28 -13.05
N GLN A 316 -18.84 -12.51 -13.14
CA GLN A 316 -19.60 -13.12 -12.06
C GLN A 316 -18.78 -13.17 -10.77
N ARG A 317 -17.50 -13.58 -10.83
CA ARG A 317 -16.59 -13.56 -9.67
C ARG A 317 -16.37 -12.16 -9.13
N VAL A 318 -16.20 -11.16 -10.00
CA VAL A 318 -16.11 -9.74 -9.58
C VAL A 318 -17.37 -9.32 -8.83
N ARG A 319 -18.56 -9.68 -9.32
CA ARG A 319 -19.83 -9.38 -8.65
C ARG A 319 -19.96 -10.05 -7.29
N GLU A 320 -19.59 -11.32 -7.20
CA GLU A 320 -19.61 -12.07 -5.93
C GLU A 320 -18.74 -11.38 -4.87
N LEU A 321 -17.56 -10.87 -5.24
CA LEU A 321 -16.70 -10.09 -4.33
C LEU A 321 -17.35 -8.82 -3.81
N ARG A 322 -18.03 -8.08 -4.67
CA ARG A 322 -18.73 -6.83 -4.30
C ARG A 322 -19.90 -7.08 -3.37
N GLU A 323 -20.49 -8.26 -3.43
CA GLU A 323 -21.58 -8.68 -2.54
C GLU A 323 -21.08 -9.14 -1.17
N LEU A 324 -19.76 -9.43 -1.01
CA LEU A 324 -19.19 -9.84 0.27
C LEU A 324 -19.34 -8.74 1.32
N ARG A 325 -19.88 -9.11 2.48
CA ARG A 325 -20.02 -8.22 3.65
C ARG A 325 -19.20 -8.74 4.81
N THR A 326 -18.36 -7.87 5.34
CA THR A 326 -17.34 -8.19 6.34
C THR A 326 -17.64 -7.45 7.65
N PRO A 327 -17.11 -7.89 8.80
CA PRO A 327 -17.24 -7.14 10.05
C PRO A 327 -16.69 -5.71 9.96
N SER A 328 -15.72 -5.48 9.06
CA SER A 328 -15.18 -4.16 8.75
C SER A 328 -16.24 -3.23 8.17
N ASP A 329 -17.17 -3.73 7.34
CA ASP A 329 -18.25 -2.93 6.74
C ASP A 329 -19.27 -2.43 7.77
N LYS A 330 -19.39 -3.11 8.91
CA LYS A 330 -20.21 -2.63 10.02
C LYS A 330 -19.51 -1.53 10.83
N ARG A 331 -18.18 -1.46 10.79
CA ARG A 331 -17.37 -0.61 11.69
C ARG A 331 -16.79 0.63 11.02
N TYR A 332 -16.60 0.62 9.70
CA TYR A 332 -15.87 1.66 9.00
C TYR A 332 -16.66 2.17 7.80
N ALA A 333 -17.21 3.38 7.91
CA ALA A 333 -17.96 4.01 6.82
C ALA A 333 -17.14 4.12 5.51
N SER A 334 -15.81 4.24 5.60
CA SER A 334 -14.93 4.32 4.44
C SER A 334 -14.87 3.04 3.59
N THR A 335 -15.36 1.90 4.09
CA THR A 335 -15.44 0.67 3.28
C THR A 335 -16.70 0.60 2.43
N LYS A 336 -17.61 1.57 2.57
CA LYS A 336 -18.86 1.63 1.79
C LYS A 336 -18.84 2.68 0.70
N LEU A 337 -17.74 3.42 0.56
CA LEU A 337 -17.69 4.63 -0.27
C LEU A 337 -18.10 4.35 -1.71
N PHE A 338 -17.55 3.31 -2.33
CA PHE A 338 -17.82 2.95 -3.72
C PHE A 338 -19.22 2.38 -3.91
N ASP A 339 -19.63 1.47 -3.02
CA ASP A 339 -20.99 0.95 -2.99
C ASP A 339 -22.06 2.04 -2.84
N GLN A 340 -21.77 3.09 -2.05
CA GLN A 340 -22.65 4.23 -1.87
C GLN A 340 -22.74 5.09 -3.14
N LEU A 341 -21.61 5.41 -3.77
CA LEU A 341 -21.58 6.13 -5.05
C LEU A 341 -22.35 5.37 -6.14
N GLU A 342 -22.12 4.06 -6.24
CA GLU A 342 -22.72 3.22 -7.27
C GLU A 342 -24.14 2.73 -6.95
N SER A 343 -24.70 3.10 -5.79
CA SER A 343 -26.07 2.71 -5.42
C SER A 343 -27.14 3.38 -6.29
N GLY A 344 -26.82 4.55 -6.86
CA GLY A 344 -27.78 5.44 -7.53
C GLY A 344 -28.79 6.09 -6.58
N ARG A 345 -28.75 5.80 -5.28
CA ARG A 345 -29.65 6.38 -4.27
C ARG A 345 -29.07 7.69 -3.76
N ARG A 346 -29.93 8.70 -3.66
CA ARG A 346 -29.53 10.04 -3.23
C ARG A 346 -28.98 10.04 -1.80
N GLU A 347 -29.62 9.31 -0.88
CA GLU A 347 -29.19 9.23 0.52
C GLU A 347 -27.78 8.65 0.69
N ASP A 348 -27.46 7.59 -0.06
CA ASP A 348 -26.13 6.97 -0.04
C ASP A 348 -25.08 7.88 -0.66
N TYR A 349 -25.42 8.54 -1.77
CA TYR A 349 -24.55 9.53 -2.40
C TYR A 349 -24.24 10.68 -1.44
N ASP A 350 -25.24 11.24 -0.78
CA ASP A 350 -25.04 12.32 0.20
C ASP A 350 -24.17 11.84 1.37
N ALA A 351 -24.35 10.60 1.83
CA ALA A 351 -23.50 10.00 2.86
C ALA A 351 -22.04 9.81 2.40
N ALA A 352 -21.80 9.48 1.12
CA ALA A 352 -20.47 9.41 0.52
C ALA A 352 -19.81 10.80 0.44
N MET A 353 -20.56 11.82 0.01
CA MET A 353 -20.07 13.20 -0.05
C MET A 353 -19.70 13.71 1.34
N GLU A 354 -20.56 13.49 2.34
CA GLU A 354 -20.29 13.88 3.73
C GLU A 354 -19.12 13.10 4.33
N LEU A 355 -18.96 11.81 4.01
CA LEU A 355 -17.78 11.03 4.39
C LEU A 355 -16.49 11.67 3.86
N ILE A 356 -16.46 12.07 2.59
CA ILE A 356 -15.29 12.71 1.99
C ILE A 356 -15.06 14.08 2.65
N LEU A 357 -16.05 14.98 2.64
CA LEU A 357 -15.89 16.35 3.12
C LEU A 357 -15.65 16.47 4.63
N SER A 358 -16.11 15.50 5.44
CA SER A 358 -15.83 15.43 6.88
C SER A 358 -14.47 14.81 7.22
N SER A 359 -13.73 14.29 6.22
CA SER A 359 -12.41 13.70 6.39
C SER A 359 -11.34 14.77 6.16
N PRO A 360 -10.63 15.25 7.19
CA PRO A 360 -9.70 16.38 7.02
C PRO A 360 -8.56 16.09 6.00
N PRO A 361 -8.12 17.08 5.19
CA PRO A 361 -7.01 16.92 4.25
C PRO A 361 -5.73 16.35 4.87
N GLY A 362 -5.16 15.31 4.25
CA GLY A 362 -3.92 14.70 4.72
C GLY A 362 -4.11 13.70 5.86
N TRP A 363 -5.35 13.37 6.20
CA TRP A 363 -5.65 12.39 7.24
C TRP A 363 -5.13 11.00 6.87
N PHE A 364 -4.13 10.51 7.60
CA PHE A 364 -3.62 9.16 7.39
C PHE A 364 -4.65 8.07 7.79
N MET A 365 -5.26 7.43 6.78
CA MET A 365 -6.23 6.33 6.92
C MET A 365 -5.60 4.93 7.01
N GLY A 366 -4.32 4.82 7.38
CA GLY A 366 -3.63 3.53 7.42
C GLY A 366 -3.47 2.95 6.01
N HIS A 367 -3.88 1.70 5.83
CA HIS A 367 -3.72 0.95 4.59
C HIS A 367 -4.78 1.27 3.51
N SER A 368 -5.71 2.18 3.77
CA SER A 368 -6.80 2.57 2.85
C SER A 368 -6.63 3.95 2.22
N HIS A 369 -5.45 4.60 2.31
CA HIS A 369 -5.33 5.99 1.86
C HIS A 369 -5.41 6.17 0.34
N LEU A 370 -5.04 5.16 -0.46
CA LEU A 370 -5.29 5.15 -1.90
C LEU A 370 -6.79 5.10 -2.22
N ASP A 371 -7.63 4.54 -1.33
CA ASP A 371 -9.08 4.47 -1.56
C ASP A 371 -9.72 5.87 -1.61
N PHE A 372 -9.11 6.87 -0.98
CA PHE A 372 -9.56 8.27 -1.08
C PHE A 372 -9.13 8.96 -2.38
N MET A 373 -8.23 8.35 -3.15
CA MET A 373 -7.84 8.86 -4.46
C MET A 373 -8.75 8.33 -5.57
N LEU A 374 -9.24 7.09 -5.39
CA LEU A 374 -10.11 6.43 -6.37
C LEU A 374 -11.35 7.24 -6.77
N PRO A 375 -12.02 8.02 -5.89
CA PRO A 375 -13.07 8.94 -6.32
C PRO A 375 -12.62 9.91 -7.42
N LEU A 376 -11.42 10.51 -7.30
CA LEU A 376 -10.88 11.42 -8.32
C LEU A 376 -10.50 10.67 -9.62
N LEU A 377 -10.05 9.43 -9.51
CA LEU A 377 -9.57 8.65 -10.65
C LEU A 377 -10.71 7.95 -11.43
N CYS A 378 -11.76 7.52 -10.74
CA CYS A 378 -12.79 6.64 -11.29
C CYS A 378 -14.13 7.34 -11.47
N TYR A 379 -14.49 8.25 -10.55
CA TYR A 379 -15.86 8.79 -10.43
C TYR A 379 -15.90 10.30 -10.65
N ASP A 380 -14.96 10.85 -11.43
CA ASP A 380 -14.83 12.30 -11.57
C ASP A 380 -16.15 12.95 -12.00
N ASP A 381 -16.93 12.33 -12.90
CA ASP A 381 -18.23 12.83 -13.36
C ASP A 381 -19.34 12.80 -12.29
N MET A 382 -19.17 12.02 -11.22
CA MET A 382 -20.08 11.96 -10.07
C MET A 382 -19.71 12.94 -8.96
N LEU A 383 -18.51 13.55 -9.00
CA LEU A 383 -18.05 14.44 -7.95
C LEU A 383 -18.53 15.89 -8.17
N PRO A 384 -19.12 16.54 -7.15
CA PRO A 384 -19.31 17.98 -7.16
C PRO A 384 -17.96 18.70 -7.14
N GLU A 385 -17.89 19.93 -7.66
CA GLU A 385 -16.64 20.71 -7.73
C GLU A 385 -15.96 20.85 -6.37
N VAL A 386 -16.73 21.16 -5.32
CA VAL A 386 -16.20 21.25 -3.95
C VAL A 386 -15.54 19.96 -3.46
N VAL A 387 -16.02 18.79 -3.88
CA VAL A 387 -15.45 17.49 -3.50
C VAL A 387 -14.16 17.24 -4.26
N ARG A 388 -14.10 17.61 -5.55
CA ARG A 388 -12.84 17.59 -6.32
C ARG A 388 -11.80 18.51 -5.67
N TYR A 389 -12.20 19.73 -5.32
CA TYR A 389 -11.36 20.68 -4.61
C TYR A 389 -10.84 20.11 -3.29
N HIS A 390 -11.72 19.53 -2.48
CA HIS A 390 -11.36 18.93 -1.19
C HIS A 390 -10.34 17.79 -1.36
N LEU A 391 -10.58 16.86 -2.28
CA LEU A 391 -9.69 15.73 -2.51
C LEU A 391 -8.33 16.17 -3.07
N ARG A 392 -8.29 17.21 -3.92
CA ARG A 392 -7.03 17.83 -4.35
C ARG A 392 -6.27 18.41 -3.15
N LYS A 393 -6.94 19.17 -2.28
CA LYS A 393 -6.34 19.69 -1.02
C LYS A 393 -5.87 18.57 -0.10
N TYR A 394 -6.58 17.45 -0.06
CA TYR A 394 -6.18 16.26 0.69
C TYR A 394 -4.81 15.74 0.23
N PHE A 395 -4.61 15.55 -1.07
CA PHE A 395 -3.31 15.07 -1.58
C PHE A 395 -2.23 16.14 -1.57
N GLU A 396 -2.58 17.42 -1.81
CA GLU A 396 -1.65 18.54 -1.65
C GLU A 396 -1.07 18.56 -0.23
N SER A 397 -1.92 18.55 0.80
CA SER A 397 -1.50 18.57 2.20
C SER A 397 -0.57 17.42 2.60
N ARG A 398 -0.60 16.32 1.84
CA ARG A 398 0.25 15.15 2.06
C ARG A 398 1.58 15.26 1.32
N TRP A 399 1.58 15.74 0.08
CA TRP A 399 2.72 15.62 -0.84
C TRP A 399 3.40 16.96 -1.20
N THR A 400 2.89 18.10 -0.73
CA THR A 400 3.49 19.41 -0.98
C THR A 400 4.01 20.20 0.23
N PRO A 401 3.91 19.73 1.50
CA PRO A 401 4.52 20.47 2.61
C PRO A 401 6.03 20.66 2.43
N PRO A 402 6.61 21.74 2.98
CA PRO A 402 8.05 21.92 2.97
C PRO A 402 8.68 20.86 3.87
N TYR A 403 9.24 19.83 3.24
CA TYR A 403 10.05 18.83 3.91
C TYR A 403 11.50 19.27 3.84
N ASP A 404 12.23 19.17 4.95
CA ASP A 404 13.67 19.29 4.89
C ASP A 404 14.28 18.11 4.12
N GLU A 405 15.49 18.29 3.60
CA GLU A 405 16.21 17.29 2.80
C GLU A 405 16.34 15.94 3.54
N LYS A 406 16.51 15.96 4.87
CA LYS A 406 16.64 14.75 5.68
C LYS A 406 15.31 13.98 5.79
N ALA A 407 14.20 14.69 5.90
CA ALA A 407 12.85 14.13 5.89
C ALA A 407 12.53 13.53 4.52
N LEU A 408 12.90 14.21 3.42
CA LEU A 408 12.75 13.70 2.06
C LEU A 408 13.54 12.41 1.81
N GLN A 409 14.78 12.33 2.32
CA GLN A 409 15.63 11.14 2.22
C GLN A 409 15.04 9.91 2.90
N THR A 410 14.35 10.08 4.03
CA THR A 410 13.79 8.97 4.82
C THR A 410 12.34 8.64 4.45
N ARG A 411 11.67 9.51 3.69
CA ARG A 411 10.28 9.32 3.28
C ARG A 411 10.16 8.31 2.15
N VAL A 412 9.32 7.30 2.36
CA VAL A 412 9.22 6.14 1.49
C VAL A 412 8.78 6.49 0.05
N GLY A 413 7.93 7.51 -0.08
CA GLY A 413 7.38 7.96 -1.37
C GLY A 413 8.24 8.96 -2.19
N TYR A 414 9.38 9.45 -1.69
CA TYR A 414 10.22 10.44 -2.41
C TYR A 414 11.57 9.88 -2.87
N HIS A 415 12.56 9.77 -1.99
CA HIS A 415 13.95 9.44 -2.39
C HIS A 415 14.35 7.97 -2.16
N GLY A 416 13.43 7.14 -1.66
CA GLY A 416 13.66 5.73 -1.43
C GLY A 416 13.77 5.35 0.05
N GLY A 417 13.06 6.06 0.94
CA GLY A 417 12.89 5.62 2.31
C GLY A 417 12.53 4.13 2.39
N MET A 418 13.19 3.43 3.31
CA MET A 418 13.04 1.99 3.42
C MET A 418 11.92 1.62 4.37
N ALA A 419 10.98 0.82 3.88
CA ALA A 419 9.92 0.25 4.68
C ALA A 419 9.69 -1.23 4.34
N THR A 420 8.46 -1.69 4.53
CA THR A 420 8.03 -3.01 4.10
C THR A 420 7.52 -2.95 2.65
N PHE A 421 7.51 -4.06 1.91
CA PHE A 421 7.05 -4.09 0.52
C PHE A 421 5.69 -3.41 0.33
N ASN A 422 4.68 -3.68 1.16
CA ASN A 422 3.40 -3.01 1.13
C ASN A 422 3.48 -1.50 1.33
N HIS A 423 4.29 -1.01 2.27
CA HIS A 423 4.41 0.43 2.50
C HIS A 423 5.12 1.10 1.31
N GLN A 424 6.20 0.49 0.81
CA GLN A 424 6.88 0.98 -0.37
C GLN A 424 5.95 1.01 -1.56
N ASN A 425 5.26 -0.08 -1.82
CA ASN A 425 4.29 -0.19 -2.89
C ASN A 425 3.22 0.91 -2.76
N GLN A 426 2.61 1.03 -1.58
CA GLN A 426 1.56 1.99 -1.29
C GLN A 426 1.98 3.45 -1.51
N PHE A 427 3.04 3.90 -0.83
CA PHE A 427 3.46 5.31 -0.89
C PHE A 427 4.09 5.69 -2.23
N ARG A 428 4.82 4.78 -2.88
CA ARG A 428 5.48 5.07 -4.16
C ARG A 428 4.48 5.23 -5.30
N ASN A 429 3.46 4.37 -5.35
CA ASN A 429 2.38 4.48 -6.32
C ASN A 429 1.41 5.61 -5.99
N GLU A 430 1.14 5.87 -4.69
CA GLU A 430 0.36 7.05 -4.28
C GLU A 430 1.04 8.35 -4.72
N ALA A 431 2.37 8.48 -4.55
CA ALA A 431 3.12 9.65 -4.98
C ALA A 431 3.00 9.85 -6.50
N LEU A 432 3.13 8.77 -7.28
CA LEU A 432 2.96 8.79 -8.74
C LEU A 432 1.58 9.31 -9.13
N LEU A 433 0.52 8.66 -8.66
CA LEU A 433 -0.86 9.00 -9.02
C LEU A 433 -1.25 10.40 -8.50
N ALA A 434 -0.78 10.78 -7.31
CA ALA A 434 -0.97 12.12 -6.77
C ALA A 434 -0.26 13.17 -7.64
N GLY A 435 0.97 12.91 -8.11
CA GLY A 435 1.70 13.76 -9.03
C GLY A 435 0.94 14.01 -10.32
N GLU A 436 0.41 12.95 -10.92
CA GLU A 436 -0.42 13.04 -12.15
C GLU A 436 -1.72 13.81 -11.91
N VAL A 437 -2.49 13.45 -10.87
CA VAL A 437 -3.79 14.07 -10.55
C VAL A 437 -3.66 15.55 -10.20
N LEU A 438 -2.60 15.92 -9.48
CA LEU A 438 -2.32 17.31 -9.09
C LEU A 438 -1.61 18.11 -10.19
N GLY A 439 -1.16 17.48 -11.27
CA GLY A 439 -0.36 18.15 -12.32
C GLY A 439 1.03 18.58 -11.83
N MET A 440 1.59 17.86 -10.86
CA MET A 440 2.90 18.14 -10.28
C MET A 440 3.99 17.28 -10.94
N THR A 441 4.64 17.83 -11.97
CA THR A 441 5.63 17.13 -12.79
C THR A 441 6.76 16.49 -11.97
N ASP A 442 7.35 17.23 -11.03
CA ASP A 442 8.45 16.71 -10.21
C ASP A 442 8.02 15.51 -9.35
N LEU A 443 6.84 15.60 -8.73
CA LEU A 443 6.28 14.51 -7.93
C LEU A 443 5.99 13.27 -8.79
N ALA A 444 5.45 13.47 -10.01
CA ALA A 444 5.23 12.38 -10.95
C ALA A 444 6.54 11.71 -11.38
N ILE A 445 7.59 12.48 -11.70
CA ILE A 445 8.94 11.97 -12.02
C ILE A 445 9.49 11.12 -10.88
N HIS A 446 9.39 11.59 -9.63
CA HIS A 446 9.76 10.80 -8.45
C HIS A 446 8.90 9.54 -8.30
N GLY A 447 7.61 9.62 -8.62
CA GLY A 447 6.71 8.46 -8.70
C GLY A 447 7.19 7.39 -9.68
N TYR A 448 7.49 7.77 -10.93
CA TYR A 448 7.99 6.86 -11.97
C TYR A 448 9.35 6.23 -11.61
N ARG A 449 10.26 7.04 -11.04
CA ARG A 449 11.52 6.58 -10.44
C ARG A 449 11.25 5.48 -9.42
N ASN A 450 10.31 5.73 -8.51
CA ASN A 450 10.03 4.87 -7.37
C ASN A 450 9.30 3.57 -7.75
N LEU A 451 8.40 3.59 -8.74
CA LEU A 451 7.82 2.36 -9.32
C LEU A 451 8.93 1.48 -9.93
N SER A 452 9.86 2.10 -10.67
CA SER A 452 10.97 1.37 -11.28
C SER A 452 11.93 0.79 -10.23
N LEU A 453 12.22 1.53 -9.16
CA LEU A 453 12.97 1.01 -8.01
C LEU A 453 12.22 -0.13 -7.30
N LEU A 454 10.89 -0.02 -7.12
CA LEU A 454 10.08 -1.07 -6.51
C LEU A 454 10.19 -2.38 -7.30
N ASN A 455 10.03 -2.30 -8.64
CA ASN A 455 10.12 -3.47 -9.49
C ASN A 455 11.51 -4.13 -9.39
N ARG A 456 12.58 -3.33 -9.39
CA ARG A 456 13.95 -3.85 -9.32
C ARG A 456 14.37 -4.36 -7.95
N GLN A 457 13.99 -3.66 -6.88
CA GLN A 457 14.44 -3.93 -5.51
C GLN A 457 13.61 -5.02 -4.83
N MET A 458 12.30 -5.09 -5.10
CA MET A 458 11.35 -5.89 -4.31
C MET A 458 10.56 -6.94 -5.09
N ILE A 459 10.39 -6.78 -6.41
CA ILE A 459 9.53 -7.67 -7.21
C ILE A 459 10.37 -8.66 -8.03
N PHE A 460 11.35 -8.15 -8.78
CA PHE A 460 12.20 -8.92 -9.72
C PHE A 460 13.62 -9.15 -9.21
N ASN A 461 13.96 -8.68 -8.00
CA ASN A 461 15.27 -8.96 -7.42
C ASN A 461 15.45 -10.45 -7.08
N ASP A 462 14.36 -11.10 -6.67
CA ASP A 462 14.34 -12.41 -6.05
C ASP A 462 13.27 -13.30 -6.71
N GLY A 463 13.42 -14.62 -6.59
CA GLY A 463 12.40 -15.59 -7.00
C GLY A 463 11.06 -15.37 -6.30
N THR A 464 11.12 -14.92 -5.05
CA THR A 464 9.94 -14.70 -4.20
C THR A 464 9.88 -13.27 -3.65
N ILE A 465 8.67 -12.75 -3.46
CA ILE A 465 8.45 -11.46 -2.81
C ILE A 465 8.51 -11.55 -1.29
N GLN A 466 8.77 -10.42 -0.65
CA GLN A 466 8.78 -10.28 0.81
C GLN A 466 7.43 -10.61 1.48
N GLU A 467 6.31 -10.64 0.75
CA GLU A 467 4.95 -10.88 1.29
C GLU A 467 4.41 -12.27 0.95
N ARG A 468 5.29 -13.21 0.59
CA ARG A 468 4.93 -14.63 0.47
C ARG A 468 4.23 -15.12 1.74
N GLY A 469 3.15 -15.87 1.57
CA GLY A 469 2.27 -16.31 2.66
C GLY A 469 1.44 -15.19 3.31
N ASP A 470 1.90 -13.94 3.40
CA ASP A 470 1.17 -12.84 4.05
C ASP A 470 0.02 -12.31 3.18
N THR A 471 -1.19 -12.84 3.39
CA THR A 471 -2.38 -12.52 2.60
C THR A 471 -2.87 -11.08 2.82
N PHE A 472 -2.59 -10.51 4.00
CA PHE A 472 -3.05 -9.18 4.38
C PHE A 472 -2.26 -8.10 3.64
N TYR A 473 -0.94 -8.14 3.74
CA TYR A 473 -0.09 -7.14 3.10
C TYR A 473 -0.01 -7.31 1.59
N LEU A 474 -0.05 -8.56 1.12
CA LEU A 474 -0.07 -8.83 -0.30
C LEU A 474 -1.27 -8.18 -1.00
N GLY A 475 -2.39 -8.02 -0.30
CA GLY A 475 -3.55 -7.28 -0.79
C GLY A 475 -3.32 -5.81 -0.97
N ILE A 476 -2.62 -5.19 -0.03
CA ILE A 476 -2.24 -3.78 -0.17
C ILE A 476 -1.36 -3.63 -1.40
N SER A 477 -0.35 -4.49 -1.52
CA SER A 477 0.64 -4.44 -2.59
C SER A 477 0.00 -4.64 -3.96
N LEU A 478 -0.78 -5.72 -4.14
CA LEU A 478 -1.49 -5.98 -5.40
C LEU A 478 -2.56 -4.92 -5.67
N GLY A 479 -3.38 -4.56 -4.67
CA GLY A 479 -4.40 -3.52 -4.79
C GLY A 479 -3.82 -2.18 -5.26
N THR A 480 -2.63 -1.84 -4.77
CA THR A 480 -1.92 -0.62 -5.16
C THR A 480 -1.37 -0.68 -6.58
N LEU A 481 -0.67 -1.77 -6.94
CA LEU A 481 -0.21 -1.98 -8.32
C LEU A 481 -1.39 -1.96 -9.31
N GLY A 482 -2.52 -2.55 -8.90
CA GLY A 482 -3.80 -2.49 -9.59
C GLY A 482 -4.26 -1.07 -9.88
N CYS A 483 -4.15 -0.15 -8.92
CA CYS A 483 -4.52 1.25 -9.14
C CYS A 483 -3.62 1.91 -10.20
N THR A 484 -2.29 1.73 -10.11
CA THR A 484 -1.36 2.34 -11.07
C THR A 484 -1.54 1.78 -12.48
N ARG A 485 -1.66 0.45 -12.62
CA ARG A 485 -1.83 -0.17 -13.95
C ARG A 485 -3.14 0.22 -14.62
N THR A 486 -4.18 0.53 -13.83
CA THR A 486 -5.49 0.91 -14.37
C THR A 486 -5.58 2.42 -14.64
N PHE A 487 -5.08 3.25 -13.72
CA PHE A 487 -5.42 4.68 -13.68
C PHE A 487 -4.27 5.63 -14.02
N SER A 488 -3.00 5.20 -14.04
CA SER A 488 -1.89 6.11 -14.39
C SER A 488 -2.09 6.72 -15.77
N VAL A 489 -1.71 7.98 -16.03
CA VAL A 489 -1.82 8.57 -17.37
C VAL A 489 -0.69 8.13 -18.31
N ASP A 490 0.44 7.65 -17.76
CA ASP A 490 1.57 7.13 -18.54
C ASP A 490 1.39 5.64 -18.89
N PRO A 491 1.25 5.27 -20.18
CA PRO A 491 1.14 3.88 -20.60
C PRO A 491 2.33 3.00 -20.20
N LEU A 492 3.54 3.55 -20.15
CA LEU A 492 4.72 2.80 -19.73
C LEU A 492 4.70 2.52 -18.22
N ALA A 493 4.25 3.47 -17.39
CA ALA A 493 3.99 3.23 -15.98
C ALA A 493 2.89 2.17 -15.77
N ARG A 494 1.81 2.19 -16.59
CA ARG A 494 0.79 1.15 -16.56
C ARG A 494 1.37 -0.24 -16.81
N LEU A 495 2.19 -0.37 -17.87
CA LEU A 495 2.83 -1.64 -18.23
C LEU A 495 3.80 -2.14 -17.14
N LYS A 496 4.62 -1.25 -16.58
CA LYS A 496 5.52 -1.58 -15.45
C LYS A 496 4.76 -2.08 -14.23
N ALA A 497 3.62 -1.45 -13.91
CA ALA A 497 2.77 -1.87 -12.80
C ALA A 497 2.03 -3.18 -13.09
N ASP A 498 1.57 -3.39 -14.34
CA ASP A 498 0.92 -4.65 -14.76
C ASP A 498 1.89 -5.83 -14.70
N ILE A 499 3.09 -5.71 -15.28
CA ILE A 499 4.15 -6.74 -15.18
C ILE A 499 4.53 -7.00 -13.71
N GLY A 500 4.56 -5.95 -12.89
CA GLY A 500 4.79 -6.07 -11.45
C GLY A 500 3.70 -6.89 -10.75
N ALA A 501 2.42 -6.62 -11.06
CA ALA A 501 1.29 -7.37 -10.54
C ALA A 501 1.29 -8.82 -11.05
N GLU A 502 1.61 -9.02 -12.32
CA GLU A 502 1.70 -10.32 -12.97
C GLU A 502 2.73 -11.23 -12.30
N LYS A 503 3.95 -10.74 -12.03
CA LYS A 503 4.97 -11.50 -11.28
C LYS A 503 4.42 -11.98 -9.94
N VAL A 504 3.73 -11.09 -9.24
CA VAL A 504 3.17 -11.38 -7.91
C VAL A 504 2.05 -12.42 -8.01
N ILE A 505 1.17 -12.33 -9.01
CA ILE A 505 0.12 -13.32 -9.28
C ILE A 505 0.72 -14.66 -9.68
N PHE A 506 1.78 -14.67 -10.49
CA PHE A 506 2.50 -15.89 -10.88
C PHE A 506 3.03 -16.65 -9.66
N GLU A 507 3.64 -15.95 -8.70
CA GLU A 507 4.08 -16.54 -7.43
C GLU A 507 2.91 -17.05 -6.57
N CYS A 508 1.77 -16.35 -6.58
CA CYS A 508 0.54 -16.83 -5.92
C CYS A 508 0.05 -18.13 -6.55
N ASN A 509 -0.01 -18.19 -7.88
CA ASN A 509 -0.41 -19.36 -8.64
C ASN A 509 0.56 -20.53 -8.44
N ALA A 510 1.86 -20.28 -8.30
CA ALA A 510 2.86 -21.32 -8.03
C ALA A 510 2.68 -22.00 -6.66
N THR A 511 2.02 -21.33 -5.71
CA THR A 511 1.82 -21.82 -4.34
C THR A 511 0.37 -22.13 -3.98
N TYR A 512 -0.59 -21.82 -4.86
CA TYR A 512 -2.02 -22.10 -4.68
C TYR A 512 -2.38 -23.56 -4.98
N HIS A 513 -3.16 -24.22 -4.14
CA HIS A 513 -3.67 -25.56 -4.37
C HIS A 513 -5.19 -25.52 -4.61
N PRO A 514 -5.70 -25.99 -5.78
CA PRO A 514 -7.12 -25.91 -6.13
C PRO A 514 -8.02 -26.68 -5.17
N GLY A 515 -7.68 -27.95 -4.87
CA GLY A 515 -8.48 -28.78 -3.95
C GLY A 515 -8.50 -28.32 -2.49
N LEU A 516 -7.43 -27.67 -2.01
CA LEU A 516 -7.40 -27.06 -0.67
C LEU A 516 -8.05 -25.68 -0.65
N ARG A 517 -8.20 -25.05 -1.82
CA ARG A 517 -8.55 -23.63 -2.00
C ARG A 517 -7.68 -22.68 -1.16
N ARG A 518 -6.38 -22.99 -1.10
CA ARG A 518 -5.40 -22.29 -0.25
C ARG A 518 -4.05 -22.20 -0.90
N ARG A 519 -3.32 -21.13 -0.59
CA ARG A 519 -1.88 -21.11 -0.81
C ARG A 519 -1.18 -21.91 0.29
N VAL A 520 -0.26 -22.77 -0.12
CA VAL A 520 0.69 -23.42 0.78
C VAL A 520 2.03 -22.76 0.58
N SER A 521 2.40 -21.90 1.51
CA SER A 521 3.66 -21.18 1.47
C SER A 521 4.14 -20.93 2.89
N ARG A 522 5.45 -20.79 3.07
CA ARG A 522 5.99 -20.19 4.28
C ARG A 522 5.46 -18.76 4.44
N VAL A 523 5.43 -18.28 5.68
CA VAL A 523 4.95 -16.91 5.93
C VAL A 523 6.13 -15.99 6.17
N ALA A 524 6.36 -15.11 5.20
CA ALA A 524 7.22 -13.98 5.44
C ALA A 524 6.49 -13.01 6.39
N ARG A 525 7.12 -12.75 7.53
CA ARG A 525 6.58 -11.99 8.67
C ARG A 525 5.52 -12.71 9.53
N ARG A 526 5.17 -12.02 10.61
CA ARG A 526 4.95 -12.57 11.95
C ARG A 526 3.55 -12.26 12.48
N TYR A 527 2.58 -12.17 11.56
CA TYR A 527 1.17 -12.05 11.88
C TYR A 527 0.57 -13.43 12.14
N ARG A 528 -0.68 -13.48 12.62
CA ARG A 528 -1.26 -14.70 13.19
C ARG A 528 -1.19 -15.82 12.15
N ILE A 529 -0.67 -16.98 12.53
CA ILE A 529 -0.69 -18.16 11.65
C ILE A 529 -2.13 -18.52 11.21
N GLU A 530 -3.11 -18.13 12.04
CA GLU A 530 -4.54 -18.11 11.73
C GLU A 530 -4.87 -17.32 10.45
N ASP A 531 -4.26 -16.15 10.23
CA ASP A 531 -4.54 -15.33 9.04
C ASP A 531 -4.03 -15.98 7.74
N LEU A 532 -3.07 -16.91 7.83
CA LEU A 532 -2.55 -17.66 6.68
C LEU A 532 -3.51 -18.78 6.25
N VAL A 533 -4.09 -19.48 7.23
CA VAL A 533 -4.80 -20.75 7.01
C VAL A 533 -6.31 -20.64 7.20
N LEU A 534 -6.77 -19.56 7.83
CA LEU A 534 -8.19 -19.24 7.97
C LEU A 534 -8.65 -18.15 6.98
N ALA A 535 -7.77 -17.29 6.44
CA ALA A 535 -8.20 -16.25 5.47
C ALA A 535 -8.56 -16.82 4.09
N GLN A 536 -9.82 -16.68 3.66
CA GLN A 536 -10.41 -17.46 2.56
C GLN A 536 -9.85 -17.18 1.15
N ASP A 537 -9.02 -16.16 0.92
CA ASP A 537 -8.35 -15.93 -0.37
C ASP A 537 -7.14 -14.99 -0.24
N VAL A 538 -6.14 -15.17 -1.12
CA VAL A 538 -5.04 -14.23 -1.31
C VAL A 538 -5.14 -13.42 -2.62
N PRO A 539 -5.06 -12.09 -2.54
CA PRO A 539 -5.30 -11.27 -1.38
C PRO A 539 -6.70 -10.67 -1.44
N ARG A 540 -7.65 -11.44 -0.90
CA ARG A 540 -9.03 -10.99 -0.65
C ARG A 540 -9.88 -10.80 -1.91
N GLY A 541 -9.77 -11.73 -2.84
CA GLY A 541 -10.65 -11.84 -4.00
C GLY A 541 -9.92 -11.88 -5.34
N ILE A 542 -8.64 -11.51 -5.42
CA ILE A 542 -7.97 -11.43 -6.73
C ILE A 542 -7.89 -12.81 -7.39
N LEU A 543 -7.41 -13.85 -6.70
CA LEU A 543 -7.42 -15.21 -7.26
C LEU A 543 -8.85 -15.71 -7.48
N HIS A 544 -9.82 -15.29 -6.67
CA HIS A 544 -11.23 -15.56 -6.93
C HIS A 544 -11.68 -15.02 -8.30
N THR A 545 -11.24 -13.82 -8.71
CA THR A 545 -11.51 -13.29 -10.06
C THR A 545 -10.78 -14.04 -11.18
N LEU A 546 -9.75 -14.80 -10.85
CA LEU A 546 -8.95 -15.59 -11.79
C LEU A 546 -9.29 -17.08 -11.74
N SER A 547 -10.43 -17.46 -11.15
CA SER A 547 -10.89 -18.84 -11.02
C SER A 547 -12.32 -18.98 -11.53
N ARG A 548 -12.56 -19.91 -12.45
CA ARG A 548 -13.92 -20.25 -12.93
C ARG A 548 -14.74 -20.90 -11.84
N LYS A 549 -14.09 -21.66 -10.94
CA LYS A 549 -14.74 -22.32 -9.80
C LYS A 549 -14.93 -21.38 -8.60
N GLY A 550 -14.13 -20.31 -8.52
CA GLY A 550 -14.00 -19.45 -7.36
C GLY A 550 -13.15 -20.12 -6.26
N VAL A 551 -12.34 -19.33 -5.55
CA VAL A 551 -11.43 -19.83 -4.51
C VAL A 551 -11.92 -19.60 -3.08
N LEU A 552 -13.02 -18.87 -2.91
CA LEU A 552 -13.60 -18.61 -1.60
C LEU A 552 -14.33 -19.85 -1.07
N ILE A 553 -14.34 -20.00 0.24
CA ILE A 553 -15.03 -21.04 1.00
C ILE A 553 -15.84 -20.36 2.11
N GLU A 554 -16.95 -20.91 2.60
CA GLU A 554 -17.76 -20.29 3.68
C GLU A 554 -18.04 -18.78 3.53
N THR A 555 -18.51 -18.34 2.35
CA THR A 555 -18.82 -16.92 2.06
C THR A 555 -20.00 -16.38 2.89
N ASP A 556 -20.82 -17.26 3.46
CA ASP A 556 -21.90 -16.97 4.40
C ASP A 556 -21.41 -16.83 5.86
N LYS A 557 -20.22 -17.34 6.19
CA LYS A 557 -19.57 -17.25 7.51
C LYS A 557 -18.33 -16.37 7.53
N LEU A 558 -18.26 -15.35 6.66
CA LEU A 558 -17.21 -14.32 6.67
C LEU A 558 -17.05 -13.60 8.03
N HIS A 559 -18.02 -13.78 8.91
CA HIS A 559 -17.90 -13.43 10.31
C HIS A 559 -17.16 -14.55 11.06
N MET A 560 -15.90 -14.28 11.42
CA MET A 560 -15.41 -14.53 12.77
C MET A 560 -15.21 -16.02 13.09
N TYR A 561 -13.99 -16.54 13.01
CA TYR A 561 -13.65 -17.78 13.75
C TYR A 561 -13.48 -17.38 15.21
N PRO A 562 -14.46 -17.67 16.09
CA PRO A 562 -14.29 -17.43 17.51
C PRO A 562 -13.15 -18.32 18.02
N ASP A 563 -12.38 -17.82 18.97
CA ASP A 563 -11.53 -18.70 19.77
C ASP A 563 -12.47 -19.64 20.53
N PRO A 564 -12.45 -20.96 20.26
CA PRO A 564 -13.46 -21.88 20.80
C PRO A 564 -13.36 -22.02 22.32
N VAL A 565 -12.17 -21.83 22.90
CA VAL A 565 -11.95 -21.87 24.35
C VAL A 565 -12.55 -20.63 24.99
N LEU A 566 -12.30 -19.46 24.41
CA LEU A 566 -12.87 -18.21 24.90
C LEU A 566 -14.38 -18.15 24.64
N ALA A 567 -14.87 -18.70 23.54
CA ALA A 567 -16.31 -18.83 23.24
C ALA A 567 -17.01 -19.68 24.29
N ALA A 568 -16.48 -20.87 24.58
CA ALA A 568 -17.03 -21.74 25.63
C ALA A 568 -17.00 -21.07 27.01
N ARG A 569 -15.93 -20.33 27.35
CA ARG A 569 -15.86 -19.55 28.59
C ARG A 569 -16.91 -18.44 28.64
N LEU A 570 -17.12 -17.74 27.52
CA LEU A 570 -18.14 -16.70 27.40
C LEU A 570 -19.56 -17.29 27.53
N GLU A 571 -19.82 -18.44 26.88
CA GLU A 571 -21.08 -19.20 26.98
C GLU A 571 -21.34 -19.71 28.40
N ALA A 572 -20.28 -20.11 29.12
CA ALA A 572 -20.33 -20.48 30.53
C ALA A 572 -20.55 -19.28 31.49
N GLY A 573 -20.76 -18.08 30.96
CA GLY A 573 -21.04 -16.87 31.74
C GLY A 573 -19.80 -16.20 32.34
N GLU A 574 -18.59 -16.61 31.93
CA GLU A 574 -17.36 -16.01 32.43
C GLU A 574 -17.18 -14.58 31.88
N LYS A 575 -16.82 -13.64 32.77
CA LYS A 575 -16.61 -12.25 32.41
C LYS A 575 -15.23 -12.06 31.77
N LEU A 576 -15.17 -12.19 30.45
CA LEU A 576 -13.94 -11.99 29.68
C LEU A 576 -13.56 -10.49 29.57
N GLY A 577 -12.27 -10.20 29.57
CA GLY A 577 -11.79 -8.86 29.25
C GLY A 577 -12.17 -8.45 27.81
N ARG A 578 -12.24 -7.14 27.50
CA ARG A 578 -12.66 -6.62 26.17
C ARG A 578 -11.94 -7.32 24.99
N HIS A 579 -10.67 -7.66 25.18
CA HIS A 579 -9.87 -8.38 24.20
C HIS A 579 -10.36 -9.83 24.01
N GLN A 580 -10.44 -10.57 25.12
CA GLN A 580 -10.86 -11.97 25.14
C GLN A 580 -12.31 -12.13 24.67
N ALA A 581 -13.22 -11.23 25.06
CA ALA A 581 -14.60 -11.21 24.56
C ALA A 581 -14.64 -10.98 23.04
N SER A 582 -13.78 -10.11 22.50
CA SER A 582 -13.69 -9.89 21.07
C SER A 582 -13.17 -11.12 20.30
N GLN A 583 -12.27 -11.91 20.90
CA GLN A 583 -11.79 -13.19 20.37
C GLN A 583 -12.81 -14.33 20.52
N ALA A 584 -13.48 -14.42 21.67
CA ALA A 584 -14.57 -15.37 21.95
C ALA A 584 -15.72 -15.23 20.97
N LEU A 585 -16.01 -14.00 20.55
CA LEU A 585 -17.00 -13.76 19.52
C LEU A 585 -16.39 -13.98 18.13
N GLY A 586 -15.07 -13.86 17.98
CA GLY A 586 -14.34 -13.86 16.70
C GLY A 586 -14.36 -12.51 15.98
N THR A 587 -14.87 -11.45 16.60
CA THR A 587 -15.03 -10.08 16.04
C THR A 587 -13.72 -9.35 15.69
N ARG A 588 -12.58 -10.05 15.77
CA ARG A 588 -11.23 -9.52 15.57
C ARG A 588 -10.41 -10.32 14.56
N THR A 589 -10.92 -11.45 14.09
CA THR A 589 -10.26 -12.38 13.16
C THR A 589 -10.90 -12.24 11.78
N VAL A 590 -10.52 -11.15 11.09
CA VAL A 590 -10.36 -10.94 9.64
C VAL A 590 -10.49 -9.42 9.42
N ASN A 591 -9.37 -8.70 9.52
CA ASN A 591 -9.33 -7.26 9.22
C ASN A 591 -9.43 -7.07 7.70
N PHE A 592 -10.62 -6.85 7.12
CA PHE A 592 -10.78 -6.52 5.69
C PHE A 592 -10.31 -5.09 5.32
N HIS A 593 -9.38 -4.48 6.05
CA HIS A 593 -8.99 -3.09 5.82
C HIS A 593 -7.95 -2.81 4.72
N ALA A 594 -7.13 -3.78 4.31
CA ALA A 594 -5.94 -3.51 3.50
C ALA A 594 -6.17 -3.44 1.97
N CYS A 595 -6.95 -4.37 1.41
CA CYS A 595 -7.52 -4.30 0.06
C CYS A 595 -9.01 -4.57 0.18
N GLN A 596 -9.85 -3.61 -0.19
CA GLN A 596 -11.30 -3.78 -0.15
C GLN A 596 -11.75 -4.57 -1.40
N PRO A 597 -12.77 -5.44 -1.30
CA PRO A 597 -13.33 -6.12 -2.47
C PRO A 597 -13.69 -5.15 -3.61
N ASP A 598 -14.17 -3.95 -3.27
CA ASP A 598 -14.46 -2.90 -4.25
C ASP A 598 -13.22 -2.43 -5.02
N ARG A 599 -12.06 -2.31 -4.36
CA ARG A 599 -10.80 -1.99 -5.05
C ARG A 599 -10.40 -3.12 -6.01
N VAL A 600 -10.61 -4.37 -5.61
CA VAL A 600 -10.37 -5.54 -6.49
C VAL A 600 -11.28 -5.46 -7.71
N ALA A 601 -12.57 -5.14 -7.52
CA ALA A 601 -13.51 -4.99 -8.61
C ALA A 601 -13.15 -3.84 -9.57
N LEU A 602 -12.78 -2.66 -9.04
CA LEU A 602 -12.41 -1.49 -9.83
C LEU A 602 -11.15 -1.70 -10.67
N CYS A 603 -10.22 -2.52 -10.17
CA CYS A 603 -8.97 -2.80 -10.86
C CYS A 603 -9.01 -4.07 -11.73
N ALA A 604 -10.14 -4.77 -11.81
CA ALA A 604 -10.32 -5.95 -12.66
C ALA A 604 -10.37 -5.57 -14.16
N PRO A 605 -10.00 -6.47 -15.09
CA PRO A 605 -9.54 -7.84 -14.88
C PRO A 605 -8.12 -7.93 -14.33
N TRP A 606 -7.83 -8.90 -13.46
CA TRP A 606 -6.52 -9.06 -12.80
C TRP A 606 -5.44 -9.75 -13.61
N GLY A 607 -5.84 -10.50 -14.63
CA GLY A 607 -4.98 -11.27 -15.50
C GLY A 607 -5.75 -11.71 -16.72
N ALA A 608 -5.10 -12.48 -17.59
CA ALA A 608 -5.71 -13.01 -18.80
C ALA A 608 -6.65 -14.20 -18.50
N GLU A 609 -7.56 -14.50 -19.43
CA GLU A 609 -8.54 -15.59 -19.25
C GLU A 609 -7.89 -16.95 -18.97
N TRP A 610 -6.75 -17.22 -19.60
CA TRP A 610 -6.02 -18.49 -19.44
C TRP A 610 -5.46 -18.67 -18.03
N GLU A 611 -5.37 -17.62 -17.21
CA GLU A 611 -4.92 -17.77 -15.81
C GLU A 611 -5.88 -18.61 -14.96
N ALA A 612 -7.14 -18.75 -15.38
CA ALA A 612 -8.06 -19.70 -14.75
C ALA A 612 -7.64 -21.15 -14.94
N ASN A 613 -6.96 -21.49 -16.03
CA ASN A 613 -6.45 -22.84 -16.25
C ASN A 613 -5.33 -23.15 -15.25
N VAL A 614 -4.41 -22.20 -15.01
CA VAL A 614 -3.32 -22.41 -14.05
C VAL A 614 -3.79 -22.46 -12.58
N THR A 615 -4.95 -21.86 -12.31
CA THR A 615 -5.56 -21.80 -10.97
C THR A 615 -6.42 -23.04 -10.70
N ASP A 616 -7.36 -23.37 -11.59
CA ASP A 616 -8.37 -24.42 -11.38
C ASP A 616 -7.91 -25.80 -11.84
N GLU A 617 -7.13 -25.86 -12.91
CA GLU A 617 -6.69 -27.10 -13.59
C GLU A 617 -5.19 -27.34 -13.38
N LYS A 618 -4.68 -26.91 -12.22
CA LYS A 618 -3.27 -27.04 -11.87
C LYS A 618 -2.82 -28.52 -11.95
N PRO A 619 -1.71 -28.83 -12.65
CA PRO A 619 -1.20 -30.18 -12.68
C PRO A 619 -0.59 -30.54 -11.31
N LEU A 620 -1.25 -31.44 -10.58
CA LEU A 620 -0.76 -31.99 -9.32
C LEU A 620 -0.16 -33.39 -9.57
N PRO A 621 1.02 -33.72 -9.01
CA PRO A 621 1.78 -32.92 -8.05
C PRO A 621 2.55 -31.74 -8.69
N PHE A 622 2.78 -30.70 -7.90
CA PHE A 622 3.38 -29.43 -8.33
C PHE A 622 4.53 -29.04 -7.39
N LEU A 623 5.72 -28.83 -7.94
CA LEU A 623 6.90 -28.39 -7.17
C LEU A 623 7.32 -26.99 -7.59
N THR A 624 7.57 -26.12 -6.62
CA THR A 624 8.19 -24.81 -6.84
C THR A 624 9.41 -24.65 -5.97
N VAL A 625 10.49 -24.16 -6.57
CA VAL A 625 11.70 -23.75 -5.85
C VAL A 625 12.01 -22.31 -6.21
N SER A 626 12.26 -21.46 -5.21
CA SER A 626 12.55 -20.03 -5.45
C SER A 626 13.62 -19.45 -4.52
N THR A 627 14.42 -18.53 -5.04
CA THR A 627 15.49 -17.82 -4.34
C THR A 627 14.97 -16.60 -3.58
N ASP A 628 15.58 -16.30 -2.44
CA ASP A 628 15.46 -15.02 -1.73
C ASP A 628 16.84 -14.55 -1.26
N TYR A 629 17.31 -13.43 -1.81
CA TYR A 629 18.59 -12.80 -1.46
C TYR A 629 18.47 -11.82 -0.28
N VAL A 630 17.31 -11.78 0.39
CA VAL A 630 16.98 -10.94 1.54
C VAL A 630 17.32 -9.48 1.24
N ARG A 631 16.53 -8.87 0.34
CA ARG A 631 16.74 -7.48 -0.13
C ARG A 631 18.12 -7.26 -0.75
N ALA A 632 18.59 -8.24 -1.52
CA ALA A 632 19.90 -8.26 -2.15
C ALA A 632 21.10 -8.15 -1.16
N LEU A 633 20.90 -8.38 0.14
CA LEU A 633 21.99 -8.37 1.11
C LEU A 633 22.84 -9.64 1.07
N LEU A 634 22.23 -10.77 0.71
CA LEU A 634 22.94 -12.04 0.61
C LEU A 634 23.68 -12.17 -0.72
N LYS A 635 24.83 -12.86 -0.67
CA LYS A 635 25.56 -13.31 -1.85
C LYS A 635 24.98 -14.61 -2.39
N ASP A 636 24.67 -15.55 -1.49
CA ASP A 636 24.03 -16.82 -1.79
C ASP A 636 22.59 -16.79 -1.26
N PRO A 637 21.59 -17.17 -2.08
CA PRO A 637 20.19 -17.02 -1.69
C PRO A 637 19.78 -18.08 -0.67
N VAL A 638 18.75 -17.79 0.13
CA VAL A 638 17.97 -18.86 0.76
C VAL A 638 17.00 -19.44 -0.29
N TYR A 639 16.77 -20.75 -0.23
CA TYR A 639 15.88 -21.46 -1.15
C TYR A 639 14.58 -21.80 -0.45
N ASN A 640 13.48 -21.41 -1.08
CA ASN A 640 12.13 -21.70 -0.64
C ASN A 640 11.60 -22.84 -1.49
N VAL A 641 10.93 -23.80 -0.85
CA VAL A 641 10.38 -24.98 -1.54
C VAL A 641 8.90 -25.06 -1.21
N THR A 642 8.07 -25.35 -2.21
CA THR A 642 6.65 -25.66 -2.04
C THR A 642 6.31 -26.85 -2.90
N TYR A 643 5.73 -27.87 -2.28
CA TYR A 643 5.24 -29.07 -2.96
C TYR A 643 3.74 -29.20 -2.71
N LEU A 644 2.96 -29.31 -3.77
CA LEU A 644 1.52 -29.53 -3.72
C LEU A 644 1.26 -30.93 -4.29
N ALA A 645 0.81 -31.85 -3.46
CA ALA A 645 0.32 -33.17 -3.88
C ALA A 645 -1.17 -33.08 -4.23
N ARG A 646 -1.89 -34.19 -4.27
CA ARG A 646 -3.33 -34.18 -4.60
C ARG A 646 -4.20 -33.74 -3.43
N ASN A 647 -3.87 -34.18 -2.21
CA ASN A 647 -4.64 -33.89 -1.00
C ASN A 647 -3.93 -32.98 0.02
N TYR A 648 -2.69 -32.58 -0.24
CA TYR A 648 -1.90 -31.80 0.71
C TYR A 648 -0.88 -30.90 0.02
N GLY A 649 -0.33 -29.96 0.77
CA GLY A 649 0.90 -29.27 0.40
C GLY A 649 1.85 -29.11 1.58
N LEU A 650 3.13 -28.97 1.26
CA LEU A 650 4.24 -28.76 2.18
C LEU A 650 5.14 -27.65 1.66
N ALA A 651 5.40 -26.64 2.49
CA ALA A 651 6.33 -25.56 2.16
C ALA A 651 7.40 -25.37 3.25
N SER A 652 8.63 -25.05 2.84
CA SER A 652 9.76 -24.76 3.72
C SER A 652 10.72 -23.70 3.14
N VAL A 653 11.78 -23.37 3.90
CA VAL A 653 12.99 -22.69 3.41
C VAL A 653 14.21 -23.48 3.85
N ASN A 654 15.31 -23.51 3.13
CA ASN A 654 16.52 -24.23 3.56
C ASN A 654 17.19 -23.63 4.80
N LEU A 655 17.19 -22.30 4.91
CA LEU A 655 17.67 -21.56 6.07
C LEU A 655 16.67 -20.47 6.46
N ASP A 656 16.11 -20.58 7.66
CA ASP A 656 15.34 -19.47 8.23
C ASP A 656 16.29 -18.47 8.93
N ASN A 657 16.33 -17.23 8.42
CA ASN A 657 17.11 -16.11 8.98
C ASN A 657 16.51 -15.51 10.27
N GLY A 658 15.49 -16.16 10.84
CA GLY A 658 14.94 -15.89 12.17
C GLY A 658 13.83 -14.84 12.15
N VAL A 659 13.15 -14.68 11.01
CA VAL A 659 12.12 -13.64 10.78
C VAL A 659 10.75 -14.15 10.31
N GLU A 660 10.57 -15.46 10.17
CA GLU A 660 9.48 -16.06 9.38
C GLU A 660 8.91 -17.34 10.01
N TRP A 661 7.73 -17.77 9.55
CA TRP A 661 7.19 -19.11 9.84
C TRP A 661 7.78 -20.11 8.85
N PRO A 662 8.71 -20.97 9.27
CA PRO A 662 9.72 -21.52 8.38
C PRO A 662 9.22 -22.72 7.57
N MET A 663 8.15 -23.36 8.04
CA MET A 663 7.59 -24.60 7.55
C MET A 663 6.10 -24.59 7.85
N VAL A 664 5.30 -24.90 6.82
CA VAL A 664 3.85 -25.03 6.91
C VAL A 664 3.42 -26.21 6.05
N ALA A 665 2.57 -27.08 6.60
CA ALA A 665 1.85 -28.07 5.82
C ALA A 665 0.34 -27.91 6.01
N THR A 666 -0.41 -28.05 4.93
CA THR A 666 -1.87 -27.94 4.89
C THR A 666 -2.44 -29.08 4.07
N TRP A 667 -3.55 -29.66 4.51
CA TRP A 667 -4.19 -30.78 3.80
C TRP A 667 -5.70 -30.76 3.95
N ARG A 668 -6.38 -31.55 3.12
CA ARG A 668 -7.82 -31.81 3.23
C ARG A 668 -8.07 -33.18 3.85
N ARG A 669 -9.12 -33.31 4.65
CA ARG A 669 -9.49 -34.57 5.31
C ARG A 669 -10.36 -35.48 4.44
N LYS A 670 -10.98 -34.94 3.40
CA LYS A 670 -11.87 -35.65 2.47
C LYS A 670 -11.35 -35.49 1.03
N ASP A 671 -11.56 -36.49 0.18
CA ASP A 671 -11.16 -36.44 -1.23
C ASP A 671 -12.18 -35.67 -2.07
N ARG A 672 -12.30 -34.38 -1.77
CA ARG A 672 -13.13 -33.39 -2.48
C ARG A 672 -12.58 -32.00 -2.24
N ASP A 673 -13.01 -31.03 -3.03
CA ASP A 673 -12.62 -29.64 -2.78
C ASP A 673 -13.13 -29.19 -1.41
N VAL A 674 -12.29 -28.43 -0.71
CA VAL A 674 -12.60 -27.88 0.60
C VAL A 674 -13.69 -26.83 0.48
N GLU A 675 -14.72 -26.95 1.31
CA GLU A 675 -15.81 -25.97 1.41
C GLU A 675 -15.87 -25.27 2.79
N HIS A 676 -15.27 -25.89 3.81
CA HIS A 676 -15.26 -25.44 5.20
C HIS A 676 -13.88 -25.56 5.83
N LEU A 677 -13.51 -24.68 6.78
CA LEU A 677 -12.17 -24.73 7.38
C LEU A 677 -11.92 -25.96 8.24
N GLU A 678 -12.96 -26.55 8.80
CA GLU A 678 -12.89 -27.77 9.60
C GLU A 678 -12.39 -28.96 8.76
N GLU A 679 -12.49 -28.86 7.44
CA GLU A 679 -11.98 -29.87 6.51
C GLU A 679 -10.47 -29.75 6.24
N LEU A 680 -9.85 -28.67 6.72
CA LEU A 680 -8.41 -28.41 6.58
C LEU A 680 -7.64 -28.82 7.83
N GLY A 681 -6.58 -29.59 7.64
CA GLY A 681 -5.55 -29.77 8.65
C GLY A 681 -4.36 -28.85 8.41
N LEU A 682 -3.68 -28.48 9.49
CA LEU A 682 -2.56 -27.56 9.50
C LEU A 682 -1.48 -28.08 10.44
N LEU A 683 -0.23 -28.05 9.99
CA LEU A 683 0.96 -28.37 10.77
C LEU A 683 2.02 -27.29 10.63
N TRP A 684 2.66 -26.94 11.75
CA TRP A 684 3.90 -26.15 11.77
C TRP A 684 4.83 -26.62 12.88
N MET A 685 6.07 -26.14 12.83
CA MET A 685 7.11 -26.50 13.80
C MET A 685 7.76 -25.27 14.41
N TRP A 686 8.07 -25.35 15.71
CA TRP A 686 8.75 -24.26 16.41
C TRP A 686 9.58 -24.72 17.62
N THR A 687 10.54 -23.89 18.02
CA THR A 687 11.42 -24.15 19.17
C THR A 687 10.88 -23.47 20.42
N TYR A 688 10.83 -24.18 21.54
CA TYR A 688 10.34 -23.66 22.81
C TYR A 688 11.46 -23.68 23.85
N ALA A 689 11.59 -22.59 24.62
CA ALA A 689 12.54 -22.43 25.71
C ALA A 689 11.76 -22.20 27.02
N ASN A 690 12.08 -22.93 28.08
CA ASN A 690 11.39 -22.84 29.38
C ASN A 690 9.86 -22.96 29.27
N GLY A 691 9.39 -23.82 28.36
CA GLY A 691 7.95 -24.01 28.08
C GLY A 691 7.29 -22.90 27.26
N GLN A 692 8.00 -21.81 26.93
CA GLN A 692 7.52 -20.70 26.13
C GLN A 692 8.03 -20.77 24.69
N LEU A 693 7.26 -20.24 23.75
CA LEU A 693 7.71 -20.12 22.36
C LEU A 693 9.01 -19.32 22.32
N ALA A 694 10.12 -19.93 21.87
CA ALA A 694 11.42 -19.25 21.79
C ALA A 694 11.35 -18.22 20.66
N ASN A 695 11.05 -16.98 21.06
CA ASN A 695 10.84 -15.87 20.16
C ASN A 695 11.02 -14.55 20.92
N PHE A 696 12.22 -14.01 20.83
CA PHE A 696 12.72 -12.97 21.73
C PHE A 696 12.75 -11.60 21.04
N ALA A 697 11.60 -10.91 21.11
CA ALA A 697 11.54 -9.45 21.31
C ALA A 697 10.09 -8.98 21.58
N GLN A 698 9.90 -8.35 22.74
CA GLN A 698 8.68 -7.77 23.31
C GLN A 698 7.47 -8.72 23.44
N GLN A 699 7.38 -9.36 24.61
CA GLN A 699 6.17 -10.01 25.10
C GLN A 699 5.01 -9.00 25.27
N GLN A 700 4.01 -9.06 24.38
CA GLN A 700 2.59 -8.89 24.70
C GLN A 700 1.77 -9.66 23.65
N GLU A 701 1.34 -10.88 24.00
CA GLU A 701 0.56 -11.80 23.15
C GLU A 701 1.20 -12.19 21.80
N PRO A 702 0.76 -13.25 21.09
CA PRO A 702 1.51 -13.86 19.97
C PRO A 702 1.66 -13.00 18.70
N ARG A 703 1.39 -11.70 18.75
CA ARG A 703 1.15 -10.85 17.56
C ARG A 703 2.36 -10.11 17.01
N SER A 704 3.53 -10.36 17.55
CA SER A 704 4.75 -10.13 16.80
C SER A 704 5.80 -11.10 17.27
N VAL A 705 6.10 -12.10 16.44
CA VAL A 705 7.39 -12.77 16.55
C VAL A 705 8.43 -11.61 16.41
N ARG A 706 9.53 -11.52 17.17
CA ARG A 706 10.57 -10.52 16.83
C ARG A 706 11.99 -11.03 16.75
N ASN A 707 12.35 -12.26 17.14
CA ASN A 707 13.52 -13.02 16.64
C ASN A 707 13.40 -14.52 16.95
N SER A 708 13.60 -15.41 15.96
CA SER A 708 13.53 -16.88 16.09
C SER A 708 14.92 -17.53 16.02
N PRO A 709 15.14 -18.73 16.59
CA PRO A 709 16.34 -19.51 16.31
C PRO A 709 16.48 -19.76 14.81
N LEU A 710 17.72 -19.81 14.34
CA LEU A 710 18.04 -20.19 12.97
C LEU A 710 17.78 -21.68 12.81
N ARG A 711 17.21 -22.06 11.68
CA ARG A 711 16.77 -23.43 11.40
C ARG A 711 17.29 -23.86 10.05
N GLY A 712 17.92 -25.02 10.02
CA GLY A 712 18.36 -25.68 8.80
C GLY A 712 17.32 -26.68 8.36
N MET A 713 16.96 -26.68 7.09
CA MET A 713 15.92 -27.54 6.55
C MET A 713 16.32 -28.02 5.17
N LEU A 714 15.89 -29.22 4.82
CA LEU A 714 16.03 -29.77 3.49
C LEU A 714 14.71 -30.43 3.11
N GLN A 715 14.01 -29.83 2.14
CA GLN A 715 12.79 -30.39 1.59
C GLN A 715 13.06 -31.01 0.22
N HIS A 716 12.52 -32.21 0.00
CA HIS A 716 12.37 -32.79 -1.32
C HIS A 716 10.96 -33.36 -1.46
N ARG A 717 10.15 -32.75 -2.33
CA ARG A 717 8.74 -33.09 -2.52
C ARG A 717 7.98 -33.10 -1.18
N ASN A 718 7.44 -34.25 -0.79
CA ASN A 718 6.66 -34.51 0.41
C ASN A 718 7.50 -34.78 1.67
N LYS A 719 8.83 -34.80 1.58
CA LYS A 719 9.77 -35.11 2.66
C LYS A 719 10.53 -33.86 3.10
N LEU A 720 10.72 -33.69 4.41
CA LEU A 720 11.45 -32.59 5.00
C LEU A 720 12.29 -33.07 6.19
N ILE A 721 13.57 -32.67 6.23
CA ILE A 721 14.38 -32.66 7.45
C ILE A 721 14.31 -31.24 8.02
N HIS A 722 13.98 -31.08 9.30
CA HIS A 722 14.00 -29.81 10.03
C HIS A 722 14.90 -29.90 11.25
N LEU A 723 15.90 -29.03 11.31
CA LEU A 723 16.87 -28.92 12.40
C LEU A 723 16.83 -27.54 13.04
N THR A 724 16.94 -27.50 14.36
CA THR A 724 16.97 -26.27 15.14
C THR A 724 18.02 -26.34 16.24
N ARG A 725 18.46 -25.16 16.68
CA ARG A 725 19.39 -24.94 17.80
C ARG A 725 18.88 -23.82 18.72
N PRO A 726 19.46 -23.62 19.91
CA PRO A 726 19.16 -22.47 20.76
C PRO A 726 19.45 -21.13 20.04
N VAL A 727 18.72 -20.08 20.42
CA VAL A 727 19.01 -18.69 19.98
C VAL A 727 20.32 -18.22 20.62
N ASP A 728 21.12 -17.43 19.88
CA ASP A 728 22.37 -16.87 20.40
C ASP A 728 22.15 -15.97 21.62
N GLN A 729 23.10 -16.00 22.56
CA GLN A 729 23.02 -15.31 23.85
C GLN A 729 22.65 -13.84 23.72
N ALA A 730 23.30 -13.12 22.80
CA ALA A 730 23.08 -11.69 22.60
C ALA A 730 21.61 -11.33 22.30
N ILE A 731 20.88 -12.25 21.65
CA ILE A 731 19.47 -12.05 21.26
C ILE A 731 18.52 -12.54 22.35
N ALA A 732 18.85 -13.64 23.03
CA ALA A 732 17.97 -14.27 24.01
C ALA A 732 18.10 -13.70 25.44
N LYS A 733 19.24 -13.08 25.79
CA LYS A 733 19.53 -12.58 27.15
C LYS A 733 18.45 -11.67 27.76
N PRO A 734 17.84 -10.72 27.01
CA PRO A 734 16.80 -9.85 27.59
C PRO A 734 15.57 -10.60 28.10
N ASP A 735 15.26 -11.76 27.53
CA ASP A 735 14.03 -12.51 27.76
C ASP A 735 14.25 -13.81 28.57
N LEU A 736 15.48 -14.30 28.69
CA LEU A 736 15.87 -15.46 29.51
C LEU A 736 16.71 -15.04 30.73
N LYS A 737 16.27 -14.02 31.48
CA LYS A 737 17.03 -13.45 32.60
C LYS A 737 17.36 -14.46 33.71
N ASP A 738 16.44 -15.39 33.95
CA ASP A 738 16.59 -16.44 34.97
C ASP A 738 17.37 -17.66 34.45
N GLY A 739 17.82 -17.62 33.19
CA GLY A 739 18.59 -18.67 32.53
C GLY A 739 17.75 -19.61 31.64
N LEU A 740 18.44 -20.49 30.92
CA LEU A 740 17.85 -21.53 30.06
C LEU A 740 17.84 -22.88 30.78
N GLY A 741 16.66 -23.37 31.14
CA GLY A 741 16.45 -24.66 31.79
C GLY A 741 15.99 -25.77 30.84
N THR A 742 15.08 -25.46 29.92
CA THR A 742 14.58 -26.43 28.94
C THR A 742 14.57 -25.88 27.53
N LEU A 743 14.84 -26.74 26.54
CA LEU A 743 14.69 -26.45 25.12
C LEU A 743 13.99 -27.63 24.44
N SER A 744 13.01 -27.37 23.59
CA SER A 744 12.32 -28.40 22.81
C SER A 744 12.01 -27.94 21.39
N SER A 745 12.01 -28.86 20.44
CA SER A 745 11.46 -28.65 19.10
C SER A 745 10.08 -29.27 19.04
N ARG A 746 9.05 -28.46 18.78
CA ARG A 746 7.65 -28.88 18.85
C ARG A 746 6.99 -28.87 17.48
N VAL A 747 6.28 -29.95 17.17
CA VAL A 747 5.31 -30.03 16.06
C VAL A 747 3.95 -29.66 16.62
N ILE A 748 3.29 -28.68 16.02
CA ILE A 748 1.94 -28.25 16.38
C ILE A 748 1.01 -28.52 15.21
N MET A 749 -0.10 -29.20 15.49
CA MET A 749 -1.15 -29.49 14.52
C MET A 749 -2.50 -28.96 15.00
N MET A 750 -3.28 -28.36 14.09
CA MET A 750 -4.63 -27.88 14.38
C MET A 750 -5.68 -28.83 13.81
N GLN A 751 -6.58 -29.24 14.70
CA GLN A 751 -7.65 -30.22 14.53
C GLN A 751 -8.98 -29.53 14.82
N TYR A 752 -9.55 -28.88 13.80
CA TYR A 752 -10.83 -28.17 13.93
C TYR A 752 -12.06 -29.08 13.78
N ASP A 753 -11.87 -30.33 13.34
CA ASP A 753 -12.94 -31.33 13.20
C ASP A 753 -13.34 -31.91 14.58
N GLN A 754 -14.37 -31.35 15.19
CA GLN A 754 -14.96 -31.86 16.44
C GLN A 754 -16.00 -32.95 16.18
N PRO A 755 -16.12 -33.97 17.06
CA PRO A 755 -15.38 -34.18 18.32
C PRO A 755 -14.36 -35.34 18.29
N ASN A 756 -13.78 -35.69 17.14
CA ASN A 756 -12.93 -36.89 17.05
C ASN A 756 -11.50 -36.63 17.59
N PRO A 757 -11.02 -37.40 18.58
CA PRO A 757 -9.62 -37.32 18.99
C PRO A 757 -8.72 -37.74 17.80
N PRO A 758 -7.52 -37.15 17.68
CA PRO A 758 -6.62 -37.44 16.57
C PRO A 758 -6.17 -38.91 16.62
N LYS A 759 -6.15 -39.56 15.46
CA LYS A 759 -5.72 -40.96 15.32
C LYS A 759 -4.20 -41.03 15.16
N VAL A 760 -3.51 -41.08 16.30
CA VAL A 760 -2.04 -41.11 16.37
C VAL A 760 -1.55 -42.53 16.62
N PHE A 761 -0.46 -42.92 15.95
CA PHE A 761 0.20 -44.21 16.11
C PHE A 761 1.70 -44.01 16.33
N VAL A 762 2.29 -44.75 17.27
CA VAL A 762 3.74 -44.78 17.52
C VAL A 762 4.24 -46.18 17.19
N ASN A 763 5.19 -46.29 16.27
CA ASN A 763 5.73 -47.56 15.78
C ASN A 763 4.64 -48.56 15.30
N GLY A 764 3.50 -48.04 14.81
CA GLY A 764 2.35 -48.82 14.35
C GLY A 764 1.32 -49.15 15.44
N GLU A 765 1.59 -48.84 16.71
CA GLU A 765 0.64 -49.02 17.82
C GLU A 765 -0.20 -47.77 18.04
N ALA A 766 -1.51 -47.93 18.21
CA ALA A 766 -2.43 -46.81 18.40
C ALA A 766 -2.27 -46.15 19.77
N VAL A 767 -2.22 -44.82 19.80
CA VAL A 767 -2.30 -44.03 21.04
C VAL A 767 -3.75 -44.00 21.51
N THR A 768 -4.01 -44.55 22.70
CA THR A 768 -5.37 -44.67 23.27
C THR A 768 -5.72 -43.58 24.28
N SER A 769 -4.73 -42.83 24.79
CA SER A 769 -4.93 -41.73 25.74
C SER A 769 -3.83 -40.68 25.61
N PHE A 770 -4.16 -39.42 25.92
CA PHE A 770 -3.20 -38.31 25.98
C PHE A 770 -3.05 -37.79 27.43
N PRO A 771 -1.85 -37.33 27.85
CA PRO A 771 -0.60 -37.35 27.08
C PRO A 771 -0.05 -38.77 26.89
N ALA A 772 0.65 -38.98 25.79
CA ALA A 772 1.40 -40.20 25.47
C ALA A 772 2.90 -39.87 25.33
N SER A 773 3.76 -40.90 25.33
CA SER A 773 5.20 -40.75 25.15
C SER A 773 5.70 -41.60 23.99
N ALA A 774 6.63 -41.06 23.23
CA ALA A 774 7.48 -41.75 22.26
C ALA A 774 8.97 -41.54 22.63
N LYS A 775 9.88 -42.10 21.84
CA LYS A 775 11.33 -41.89 21.95
C LYS A 775 11.86 -41.15 20.72
N MET A 776 13.08 -40.62 20.82
CA MET A 776 13.79 -40.13 19.64
C MET A 776 13.98 -41.29 18.65
N GLY A 777 13.81 -41.02 17.34
CA GLY A 777 13.88 -42.03 16.29
C GLY A 777 12.61 -42.87 16.08
N ASP A 778 11.63 -42.83 16.98
CA ASP A 778 10.36 -43.54 16.79
C ASP A 778 9.58 -43.01 15.58
N VAL A 779 8.91 -43.91 14.87
CA VAL A 779 8.05 -43.55 13.73
C VAL A 779 6.66 -43.22 14.25
N ILE A 780 6.27 -41.95 14.18
CA ILE A 780 4.94 -41.47 14.55
C ILE A 780 4.13 -41.23 13.29
N THR A 781 2.93 -41.81 13.20
CA THR A 781 2.02 -41.64 12.06
C THR A 781 0.64 -41.20 12.51
N ILE A 782 -0.01 -40.37 11.70
CA ILE A 782 -1.30 -39.75 12.02
C ILE A 782 -2.25 -39.90 10.82
N ASP A 783 -3.44 -40.45 11.06
CA ASP A 783 -4.51 -40.61 10.06
C ASP A 783 -5.42 -39.38 10.05
N GLU A 784 -5.37 -38.60 8.98
CA GLU A 784 -6.18 -37.40 8.74
C GLU A 784 -7.24 -37.64 7.67
N GLY A 785 -7.72 -38.88 7.52
CA GLY A 785 -8.73 -39.25 6.54
C GLY A 785 -8.09 -39.62 5.20
N VAL A 786 -8.04 -38.68 4.25
CA VAL A 786 -7.43 -38.92 2.94
C VAL A 786 -5.96 -38.51 2.84
N THR A 787 -5.45 -37.85 3.88
CA THR A 787 -4.03 -37.48 4.04
C THR A 787 -3.46 -38.15 5.28
N TYR A 788 -2.18 -38.45 5.23
CA TYR A 788 -1.43 -39.11 6.28
C TYR A 788 -0.18 -38.28 6.62
N VAL A 789 0.14 -38.17 7.90
CA VAL A 789 1.31 -37.43 8.39
C VAL A 789 2.26 -38.41 9.06
N GLY A 790 3.52 -38.42 8.64
CA GLY A 790 4.61 -39.17 9.23
C GLY A 790 5.64 -38.23 9.88
N LEU A 791 6.03 -38.51 11.11
CA LEU A 791 6.98 -37.73 11.90
C LEU A 791 8.01 -38.66 12.52
N ILE A 792 9.29 -38.28 12.46
CA ILE A 792 10.37 -38.97 13.17
C ILE A 792 11.16 -37.92 13.96
N PRO A 793 11.13 -37.94 15.31
CA PRO A 793 11.93 -37.03 16.13
C PRO A 793 13.42 -37.35 15.96
N ILE A 794 14.21 -36.34 15.63
CA ILE A 794 15.65 -36.47 15.43
C ILE A 794 16.35 -36.35 16.79
N PRO A 795 17.23 -37.29 17.16
CA PRO A 795 17.97 -37.25 18.42
C PRO A 795 18.66 -35.91 18.71
N SER A 796 18.67 -35.53 19.99
CA SER A 796 19.45 -34.38 20.43
C SER A 796 20.94 -34.72 20.43
N THR A 797 21.77 -33.83 19.90
CA THR A 797 23.24 -33.95 19.98
C THR A 797 23.79 -33.97 21.41
N VAL A 798 22.98 -33.54 22.40
CA VAL A 798 23.38 -33.49 23.83
C VAL A 798 22.69 -34.56 24.67
N LEU A 799 21.40 -34.82 24.45
CA LEU A 799 20.65 -35.79 25.26
C LEU A 799 20.58 -37.19 24.65
N GLY A 800 20.91 -37.36 23.36
CA GLY A 800 20.85 -38.65 22.68
C GLY A 800 19.43 -39.20 22.51
N ASP A 801 19.36 -40.52 22.33
CA ASP A 801 18.14 -41.21 21.89
C ASP A 801 17.17 -41.52 23.05
N ASP A 802 17.66 -41.55 24.29
CA ASP A 802 16.92 -41.95 25.49
C ASP A 802 15.92 -40.88 26.01
N THR A 803 15.81 -39.75 25.30
CA THR A 803 14.96 -38.63 25.73
C THR A 803 13.50 -38.86 25.31
N PRO A 804 12.54 -38.76 26.24
CA PRO A 804 11.13 -38.92 25.88
C PRO A 804 10.64 -37.77 25.01
N VAL A 805 9.81 -38.13 24.04
CA VAL A 805 9.04 -37.23 23.17
C VAL A 805 7.61 -37.23 23.68
N SER A 806 7.12 -36.08 24.14
CA SER A 806 5.76 -35.95 24.68
C SER A 806 4.76 -35.72 23.56
N ILE A 807 3.65 -36.43 23.56
CA ILE A 807 2.51 -36.25 22.66
C ILE A 807 1.31 -35.84 23.50
N SER A 808 0.76 -34.65 23.27
CA SER A 808 -0.34 -34.08 24.06
C SER A 808 -1.42 -33.51 23.16
N TYR A 809 -2.69 -33.67 23.56
CA TYR A 809 -3.83 -33.15 22.81
C TYR A 809 -4.72 -32.32 23.73
N MET A 810 -4.96 -31.07 23.34
CA MET A 810 -5.93 -30.18 23.95
C MET A 810 -6.66 -29.49 22.80
N PHE A 811 -7.90 -29.91 22.53
CA PHE A 811 -8.67 -29.41 21.39
C PHE A 811 -8.58 -27.87 21.26
N PRO A 812 -8.34 -27.32 20.05
CA PRO A 812 -8.13 -28.00 18.76
C PRO A 812 -6.66 -28.37 18.47
N ARG A 813 -5.78 -28.45 19.46
CA ARG A 813 -4.32 -28.54 19.27
C ARG A 813 -3.76 -29.90 19.64
N LEU A 814 -3.11 -30.56 18.69
CA LEU A 814 -2.19 -31.68 18.93
C LEU A 814 -0.76 -31.14 18.96
N GLU A 815 0.00 -31.48 19.99
CA GLU A 815 1.38 -31.04 20.20
C GLU A 815 2.29 -32.24 20.44
N LEU A 816 3.37 -32.33 19.67
CA LEU A 816 4.44 -33.29 19.87
C LEU A 816 5.73 -32.51 20.21
N SER A 817 6.36 -32.82 21.33
CA SER A 817 7.51 -32.07 21.86
C SER A 817 8.73 -32.96 22.01
N ALA A 818 9.73 -32.74 21.15
CA ALA A 818 11.04 -33.37 21.24
C ALA A 818 11.97 -32.51 22.10
N THR A 819 12.36 -33.01 23.27
CA THR A 819 13.23 -32.29 24.20
C THR A 819 14.68 -32.32 23.72
N LEU A 820 15.28 -31.14 23.58
CA LEU A 820 16.66 -30.94 23.13
C LEU A 820 17.62 -30.67 24.29
N LEU A 821 17.11 -30.04 25.35
CA LEU A 821 17.82 -29.75 26.60
C LEU A 821 16.82 -29.82 27.76
N ALA A 822 17.23 -30.43 28.87
CA ALA A 822 16.54 -30.34 30.15
C ALA A 822 17.56 -30.23 31.28
N ARG A 823 17.39 -29.24 32.15
CA ARG A 823 18.21 -29.00 33.35
C ARG A 823 17.29 -28.84 34.57
N PRO A 824 17.66 -29.39 35.74
CA PRO A 824 16.95 -29.15 36.99
C PRO A 824 16.89 -27.64 37.32
N GLU A 825 15.83 -27.23 38.02
CA GLU A 825 15.71 -25.88 38.57
C GLU A 825 16.90 -25.59 39.51
N GLY A 826 17.49 -24.39 39.39
CA GLY A 826 18.75 -24.03 40.05
C GLY A 826 20.03 -24.43 39.31
N GLN A 827 19.94 -25.23 38.24
CA GLN A 827 21.07 -25.56 37.33
C GLN A 827 20.85 -25.04 35.91
N TRP A 828 20.01 -24.03 35.76
CA TRP A 828 19.75 -23.41 34.47
C TRP A 828 20.99 -22.69 33.96
N LEU A 829 21.18 -22.69 32.64
CA LEU A 829 22.33 -22.02 32.04
C LEU A 829 22.15 -20.51 32.17
N SER A 830 23.03 -19.85 32.91
CA SER A 830 22.97 -18.41 33.11
C SER A 830 23.28 -17.65 31.83
N MET A 831 22.41 -16.69 31.46
CA MET A 831 22.63 -15.81 30.31
C MET A 831 23.68 -14.72 30.59
N ASP A 832 24.19 -14.62 31.83
CA ASP A 832 25.22 -13.67 32.25
C ASP A 832 26.63 -14.27 32.28
N ALA A 833 26.77 -15.59 32.14
CA ALA A 833 28.06 -16.29 32.12
C ALA A 833 28.32 -16.88 30.71
N PRO A 834 29.06 -16.18 29.83
CA PRO A 834 29.34 -16.63 28.46
C PRO A 834 29.94 -18.04 28.39
N GLU A 835 30.83 -18.38 29.31
CA GLU A 835 31.44 -19.71 29.47
C GLU A 835 30.40 -20.82 29.79
N ALA A 836 29.30 -20.50 30.47
CA ALA A 836 28.22 -21.47 30.74
C ALA A 836 27.37 -21.77 29.49
N LEU A 837 27.56 -21.01 28.40
CA LEU A 837 26.77 -21.08 27.19
C LEU A 837 27.51 -21.72 26.01
N GLU A 838 28.79 -22.06 26.17
CA GLU A 838 29.54 -22.89 25.21
C GLU A 838 28.74 -24.16 24.80
N PRO A 839 28.05 -24.87 25.72
CA PRO A 839 27.23 -26.03 25.38
C PRO A 839 26.06 -25.71 24.44
N LEU A 840 25.56 -24.46 24.37
CA LEU A 840 24.47 -24.08 23.47
C LEU A 840 24.86 -24.27 22.00
N SER A 841 26.14 -24.04 21.68
CA SER A 841 26.68 -24.30 20.33
C SER A 841 26.77 -25.78 20.00
N GLY A 842 26.59 -26.67 20.97
CA GLY A 842 26.54 -28.12 20.80
C GLY A 842 25.14 -28.72 20.74
N ILE A 843 24.08 -27.93 20.90
CA ILE A 843 22.68 -28.43 20.92
C ILE A 843 22.05 -28.28 19.53
N ALA A 844 21.71 -29.40 18.90
CA ALA A 844 20.88 -29.47 17.72
C ALA A 844 19.96 -30.71 17.78
N GLY A 845 18.83 -30.61 17.10
CA GLY A 845 17.87 -31.71 16.90
C GLY A 845 16.66 -31.20 16.14
N GLY A 846 15.61 -32.00 16.06
CA GLY A 846 14.41 -31.58 15.34
C GLY A 846 13.56 -32.76 14.88
N TRP A 847 13.09 -32.72 13.64
CA TRP A 847 12.18 -33.73 13.12
C TRP A 847 12.39 -33.99 11.63
N VAL A 848 12.10 -35.22 11.23
CA VAL A 848 11.71 -35.54 9.86
C VAL A 848 10.20 -35.45 9.75
N VAL A 849 9.72 -34.90 8.63
CA VAL A 849 8.31 -34.87 8.25
C VAL A 849 8.17 -35.51 6.88
N GLU A 850 7.23 -36.44 6.74
CA GLU A 850 6.81 -37.00 5.45
C GLU A 850 5.29 -36.99 5.39
N LEU A 851 4.73 -36.41 4.33
CA LEU A 851 3.28 -36.42 4.07
C LEU A 851 2.96 -37.48 3.02
N GLY A 852 1.78 -38.07 3.09
CA GLY A 852 1.27 -38.98 2.07
C GLY A 852 -0.23 -38.87 1.94
N ASP A 853 -0.81 -39.45 0.90
CA ASP A 853 -2.27 -39.51 0.75
C ASP A 853 -2.78 -40.85 0.20
N THR A 854 -4.11 -40.98 0.14
CA THR A 854 -4.79 -42.15 -0.43
C THR A 854 -4.41 -42.43 -1.89
N HIS A 855 -4.02 -41.42 -2.66
CA HIS A 855 -3.62 -41.60 -4.06
C HIS A 855 -2.21 -42.19 -4.17
N GLU A 856 -1.30 -41.78 -3.29
CA GLU A 856 0.08 -42.25 -3.25
C GLU A 856 0.21 -43.65 -2.61
N HIS A 857 -0.55 -43.92 -1.54
CA HIS A 857 -0.38 -45.13 -0.73
C HIS A 857 -1.61 -46.06 -0.69
N GLY A 858 -2.77 -45.64 -1.21
CA GLY A 858 -4.02 -46.41 -1.17
C GLY A 858 -4.71 -46.43 0.19
N SER A 859 -3.96 -46.57 1.30
CA SER A 859 -4.52 -46.62 2.66
C SER A 859 -3.52 -46.13 3.71
N PHE A 860 -4.03 -45.70 4.87
CA PHE A 860 -3.21 -45.33 6.02
C PHE A 860 -2.31 -46.48 6.48
N ALA A 861 -2.81 -47.72 6.46
CA ALA A 861 -2.02 -48.90 6.84
C ALA A 861 -0.81 -49.12 5.91
N ALA A 862 -0.97 -48.84 4.61
CA ALA A 862 0.14 -48.91 3.66
C ALA A 862 1.14 -47.77 3.85
N PHE A 863 0.67 -46.55 4.16
CA PHE A 863 1.54 -45.43 4.54
C PHE A 863 2.32 -45.73 5.83
N GLY A 864 1.68 -46.29 6.85
CA GLY A 864 2.34 -46.74 8.08
C GLY A 864 3.47 -47.74 7.79
N LYS A 865 3.20 -48.77 6.97
CA LYS A 865 4.23 -49.74 6.53
C LYS A 865 5.36 -49.09 5.73
N HIS A 866 5.06 -48.07 4.93
CA HIS A 866 6.06 -47.28 4.20
C HIS A 866 6.96 -46.51 5.16
N MET A 867 6.39 -45.80 6.14
CA MET A 867 7.15 -45.07 7.16
C MET A 867 8.01 -45.98 8.02
N GLN A 868 7.57 -47.21 8.33
CA GLN A 868 8.39 -48.18 9.08
C GLN A 868 9.65 -48.66 8.34
N ARG A 869 9.75 -48.43 7.02
CA ARG A 869 10.95 -48.76 6.22
C ARG A 869 11.95 -47.62 6.18
N ALA A 870 11.59 -46.46 6.72
CA ALA A 870 12.44 -45.29 6.68
C ALA A 870 13.71 -45.51 7.51
N ALA A 871 14.84 -45.06 6.97
CA ALA A 871 16.12 -45.08 7.66
C ALA A 871 16.54 -43.64 8.01
N LEU A 872 16.73 -43.38 9.30
CA LEU A 872 17.33 -42.15 9.81
C LEU A 872 18.71 -42.45 10.37
N THR A 873 19.73 -41.79 9.83
CA THR A 873 21.10 -41.86 10.36
C THR A 873 21.54 -40.46 10.77
N THR A 874 22.18 -40.36 11.93
CA THR A 874 22.68 -39.09 12.44
C THR A 874 24.10 -39.23 12.97
N ARG A 875 24.89 -38.17 12.85
CA ARG A 875 26.27 -38.12 13.35
C ARG A 875 26.63 -36.70 13.78
N TRP A 876 26.97 -36.53 15.06
CA TRP A 876 27.50 -35.27 15.58
C TRP A 876 29.02 -35.22 15.42
N ALA A 877 29.53 -34.25 14.66
CA ALA A 877 30.96 -34.00 14.50
C ALA A 877 31.40 -32.86 15.44
N GLY A 878 31.62 -33.18 16.72
CA GLY A 878 31.81 -32.17 17.77
C GLY A 878 32.96 -31.17 17.57
N LYS A 879 34.05 -31.57 16.90
CA LYS A 879 35.16 -30.65 16.58
C LYS A 879 34.79 -29.62 15.51
N GLU A 880 34.04 -30.06 14.51
CA GLU A 880 33.56 -29.22 13.40
C GLU A 880 32.30 -28.43 13.78
N LYS A 881 31.64 -28.85 14.87
CA LYS A 881 30.32 -28.38 15.29
C LYS A 881 29.28 -28.51 14.17
N VAL A 882 29.28 -29.66 13.50
CA VAL A 882 28.34 -29.99 12.42
C VAL A 882 27.53 -31.23 12.78
N TYR A 883 26.21 -31.12 12.66
CA TYR A 883 25.30 -32.24 12.82
C TYR A 883 24.89 -32.78 11.44
N HIS A 884 25.32 -34.00 11.15
CA HIS A 884 24.98 -34.70 9.91
C HIS A 884 23.71 -35.50 10.12
N VAL A 885 22.74 -35.31 9.24
CA VAL A 885 21.49 -36.07 9.24
C VAL A 885 21.23 -36.57 7.82
N ALA A 886 20.98 -37.86 7.69
CA ALA A 886 20.51 -38.46 6.45
C ALA A 886 19.22 -39.25 6.69
N TYR A 887 18.23 -38.98 5.84
CA TYR A 887 16.93 -39.63 5.84
C TYR A 887 16.70 -40.31 4.50
N SER A 888 16.45 -41.61 4.51
CA SER A 888 16.17 -42.40 3.31
C SER A 888 14.81 -43.07 3.40
N ASN A 889 13.94 -42.83 2.43
CA ASN A 889 12.66 -43.52 2.30
C ASN A 889 12.13 -43.43 0.86
N GLY A 890 11.42 -44.46 0.39
CA GLY A 890 10.74 -44.45 -0.91
C GLY A 890 11.66 -44.23 -2.14
N GLY A 891 12.95 -44.54 -2.03
CA GLY A 891 13.95 -44.33 -3.10
C GLY A 891 14.64 -42.97 -3.06
N ASP A 892 14.21 -42.05 -2.19
CA ASP A 892 14.86 -40.77 -1.96
C ASP A 892 15.78 -40.85 -0.73
N THR A 893 16.94 -40.20 -0.83
CA THR A 893 17.86 -39.96 0.29
C THR A 893 18.15 -38.47 0.40
N LEU A 894 17.75 -37.87 1.51
CA LEU A 894 17.99 -36.46 1.84
C LEU A 894 19.15 -36.40 2.84
N GLU A 895 20.17 -35.60 2.57
CA GLU A 895 21.33 -35.44 3.44
C GLU A 895 21.59 -33.95 3.71
N ILE A 896 21.70 -33.58 4.98
CA ILE A 896 21.98 -32.22 5.42
C ILE A 896 23.10 -32.20 6.47
N GLY A 897 24.05 -31.28 6.32
CA GLY A 897 25.04 -30.95 7.34
C GLY A 897 24.70 -29.61 7.99
N TYR A 898 24.30 -29.60 9.25
CA TYR A 898 23.88 -28.40 9.97
C TYR A 898 24.93 -27.96 10.99
N GLY A 899 25.61 -26.86 10.68
CA GLY A 899 26.61 -26.21 11.51
C GLY A 899 25.98 -25.40 12.64
N THR A 900 26.55 -25.54 13.84
CA THR A 900 26.11 -24.84 15.06
C THR A 900 27.22 -24.00 15.69
N GLY A 901 28.43 -24.02 15.11
CA GLY A 901 29.62 -23.35 15.64
C GLY A 901 29.74 -21.85 15.42
N PHE A 902 28.64 -21.16 15.08
CA PHE A 902 28.63 -19.73 14.81
C PHE A 902 27.81 -18.97 15.86
N THR A 903 28.16 -17.71 16.09
CA THR A 903 27.46 -16.81 17.03
C THR A 903 26.99 -15.57 16.28
N ARG A 904 25.74 -15.15 16.50
CA ARG A 904 25.20 -13.90 15.96
C ARG A 904 25.00 -12.87 17.07
N GLU A 905 25.65 -11.72 16.93
CA GLU A 905 25.54 -10.61 17.88
C GLU A 905 24.30 -9.72 17.65
N ALA A 906 23.88 -9.59 16.38
CA ALA A 906 22.75 -8.75 15.98
C ALA A 906 21.93 -9.39 14.85
N ARG A 907 20.69 -8.95 14.68
CA ARG A 907 19.79 -9.49 13.64
C ARG A 907 20.32 -9.27 12.22
N TYR A 908 20.99 -8.14 12.00
CA TYR A 908 21.54 -7.73 10.71
C TYR A 908 23.06 -7.62 10.81
N PRO A 909 23.78 -7.91 9.71
CA PRO A 909 23.28 -8.41 8.42
C PRO A 909 22.75 -9.86 8.49
N PRO A 910 21.92 -10.30 7.51
CA PRO A 910 21.45 -11.68 7.45
C PRO A 910 22.60 -12.67 7.23
N ILE A 911 22.41 -13.93 7.63
CA ILE A 911 23.43 -14.99 7.49
C ILE A 911 23.22 -15.73 6.18
N SER A 912 24.33 -15.99 5.47
CA SER A 912 24.33 -16.75 4.23
C SER A 912 24.22 -18.26 4.52
N PRO A 913 23.45 -19.04 3.73
CA PRO A 913 23.34 -20.49 3.92
C PRO A 913 24.66 -21.23 4.09
N PRO A 914 25.73 -20.99 3.31
CA PRO A 914 27.00 -21.72 3.46
C PRO A 914 27.71 -21.52 4.81
N GLN A 915 27.32 -20.51 5.61
CA GLN A 915 27.85 -20.31 6.95
C GLN A 915 27.24 -21.25 7.99
N ILE A 916 26.10 -21.87 7.66
CA ILE A 916 25.32 -22.73 8.56
C ILE A 916 25.13 -24.12 7.95
N LEU A 917 24.85 -24.20 6.66
CA LEU A 917 24.60 -25.45 5.95
C LEU A 917 25.91 -25.89 5.29
N ALA A 918 26.54 -26.91 5.86
CA ALA A 918 27.79 -27.48 5.34
C ALA A 918 27.58 -28.15 3.98
N TYR A 919 26.42 -28.79 3.79
CA TYR A 919 25.94 -29.30 2.52
C TYR A 919 24.45 -29.61 2.60
N GLU A 920 23.81 -29.63 1.44
CA GLU A 920 22.46 -30.17 1.23
C GLU A 920 22.50 -31.06 -0.01
N ARG A 921 22.01 -32.30 0.10
CA ARG A 921 21.98 -33.25 -1.03
C ARG A 921 20.69 -34.04 -1.06
N VAL A 922 20.20 -34.28 -2.26
CA VAL A 922 19.15 -35.26 -2.53
C VAL A 922 19.69 -36.25 -3.54
N ASN A 923 19.72 -37.53 -3.18
CA ASN A 923 20.26 -38.61 -4.02
C ASN A 923 21.68 -38.29 -4.55
N GLY A 924 22.52 -37.73 -3.68
CA GLY A 924 23.91 -37.35 -3.98
C GLY A 924 24.09 -36.08 -4.83
N LYS A 925 23.01 -35.34 -5.16
CA LYS A 925 23.05 -34.13 -6.00
C LYS A 925 22.54 -32.90 -5.26
N SER A 926 22.92 -31.72 -5.74
CA SER A 926 22.33 -30.45 -5.27
C SER A 926 20.82 -30.46 -5.51
N PRO A 927 20.00 -30.09 -4.51
CA PRO A 927 18.55 -29.98 -4.67
C PRO A 927 18.11 -28.63 -5.29
N TRP A 928 19.04 -27.70 -5.48
CA TRP A 928 18.75 -26.32 -5.88
C TRP A 928 18.84 -26.11 -7.41
N PRO A 929 18.03 -25.19 -7.99
CA PRO A 929 18.12 -24.82 -9.39
C PRO A 929 19.52 -24.37 -9.80
N VAL A 930 19.81 -24.47 -11.10
CA VAL A 930 21.06 -23.93 -11.64
C VAL A 930 21.14 -22.42 -11.43
N ARG A 931 22.36 -21.92 -11.18
CA ARG A 931 22.59 -20.49 -10.95
C ARG A 931 22.06 -19.67 -12.12
N GLY A 932 21.31 -18.61 -11.80
CA GLY A 932 20.65 -17.76 -12.80
C GLY A 932 19.16 -18.04 -12.92
N ILE A 933 18.66 -19.14 -12.35
CA ILE A 933 17.22 -19.38 -12.17
C ILE A 933 16.84 -19.01 -10.74
N ASP A 934 15.94 -18.04 -10.62
CA ASP A 934 15.46 -17.51 -9.35
C ASP A 934 14.13 -18.15 -8.91
N LEU A 935 13.27 -18.56 -9.85
CA LEU A 935 12.09 -19.37 -9.57
C LEU A 935 11.95 -20.43 -10.65
N ASP A 936 11.72 -21.68 -10.25
CA ASP A 936 11.41 -22.80 -11.14
C ASP A 936 10.13 -23.51 -10.70
N CYS A 937 9.17 -23.65 -11.61
CA CYS A 937 7.96 -24.45 -11.40
C CYS A 937 7.44 -25.02 -12.74
N PRO A 938 6.45 -25.95 -12.74
CA PRO A 938 5.84 -26.45 -13.97
C PRO A 938 5.21 -25.36 -14.87
N LEU A 939 4.86 -24.18 -14.34
CA LEU A 939 4.24 -23.09 -15.09
C LEU A 939 5.25 -22.08 -15.66
N GLY A 940 6.53 -22.18 -15.36
CA GLY A 940 7.50 -21.22 -15.87
C GLY A 940 8.79 -21.12 -15.08
N GLN A 941 9.62 -20.17 -15.52
CA GLN A 941 10.87 -19.78 -14.87
C GLN A 941 10.96 -18.26 -14.74
N LEU A 942 11.54 -17.81 -13.64
CA LEU A 942 12.03 -16.44 -13.45
C LEU A 942 13.53 -16.52 -13.21
N GLY A 943 14.31 -15.60 -13.76
CA GLY A 943 15.73 -15.59 -13.50
C GLY A 943 16.50 -14.47 -14.16
N LYS A 944 17.82 -14.51 -13.97
CA LYS A 944 18.82 -13.59 -14.53
C LYS A 944 19.83 -14.34 -15.42
N GLY A 945 19.52 -15.58 -15.77
CA GLY A 945 20.29 -16.38 -16.73
C GLY A 945 20.07 -15.89 -18.17
N GLU A 946 20.94 -16.32 -19.08
CA GLU A 946 20.80 -16.05 -20.52
C GLU A 946 19.63 -16.81 -21.14
N ILE A 947 19.27 -17.96 -20.56
CA ILE A 947 18.23 -18.85 -21.09
C ILE A 947 17.30 -19.23 -19.94
N LEU A 948 16.00 -19.04 -20.16
CA LEU A 948 14.93 -19.63 -19.36
C LEU A 948 14.21 -20.66 -20.23
N GLU A 949 13.97 -21.86 -19.70
CA GLU A 949 13.35 -22.96 -20.43
C GLU A 949 12.31 -23.69 -19.59
N LYS A 950 11.10 -23.85 -20.14
CA LYS A 950 10.04 -24.64 -19.51
C LYS A 950 9.07 -25.19 -20.54
N GLY A 951 8.70 -26.47 -20.41
CA GLY A 951 7.72 -27.11 -21.30
C GLY A 951 8.09 -27.09 -22.78
N GLY A 952 9.39 -27.06 -23.10
CA GLY A 952 9.91 -26.93 -24.47
C GLY A 952 9.91 -25.49 -25.04
N ALA A 953 9.36 -24.51 -24.30
CA ALA A 953 9.52 -23.11 -24.65
C ALA A 953 10.84 -22.56 -24.10
N VAL A 954 11.49 -21.71 -24.87
CA VAL A 954 12.79 -21.11 -24.53
C VAL A 954 12.71 -19.61 -24.71
N LEU A 955 13.03 -18.87 -23.65
CA LEU A 955 13.26 -17.43 -23.66
C LEU A 955 14.77 -17.18 -23.57
N ARG A 956 15.35 -16.60 -24.63
CA ARG A 956 16.74 -16.14 -24.65
C ARG A 956 16.79 -14.65 -24.34
N THR A 957 17.68 -14.30 -23.41
CA THR A 957 17.92 -12.94 -22.94
C THR A 957 19.42 -12.73 -22.71
N VAL A 958 19.80 -11.86 -21.78
CA VAL A 958 21.19 -11.54 -21.44
C VAL A 958 21.44 -11.77 -19.95
N VAL A 959 22.63 -12.28 -19.62
CA VAL A 959 23.02 -12.54 -18.23
C VAL A 959 22.88 -11.27 -17.37
N GLY A 960 22.30 -11.42 -16.19
CA GLY A 960 22.09 -10.34 -15.22
C GLY A 960 20.81 -9.53 -15.45
N GLN A 961 20.08 -9.74 -16.56
CA GLN A 961 18.78 -9.12 -16.78
C GLN A 961 17.69 -10.02 -16.20
N PRO A 962 16.89 -9.56 -15.23
CA PRO A 962 15.69 -10.29 -14.83
C PRO A 962 14.75 -10.48 -16.02
N ALA A 963 14.30 -11.71 -16.22
CA ALA A 963 13.33 -12.10 -17.23
C ALA A 963 12.38 -13.16 -16.66
N MET A 964 11.19 -13.27 -17.24
CA MET A 964 10.19 -14.26 -16.85
C MET A 964 9.68 -14.99 -18.09
N LEU A 965 9.63 -16.32 -18.02
CA LEU A 965 8.99 -17.22 -18.98
C LEU A 965 7.80 -17.89 -18.28
N ARG A 966 6.60 -17.75 -18.84
CA ARG A 966 5.37 -18.41 -18.37
C ARG A 966 4.80 -19.32 -19.45
N ILE A 967 4.25 -20.45 -19.03
CA ILE A 967 3.58 -21.42 -19.90
C ILE A 967 2.21 -21.82 -19.33
N GLU A 968 1.24 -21.99 -20.22
CA GLU A 968 -0.08 -22.55 -19.91
C GLU A 968 -0.42 -23.62 -20.96
N PRO A 969 -0.19 -24.91 -20.65
CA PRO A 969 -0.29 -25.99 -21.64
C PRO A 969 -1.69 -26.24 -22.23
N ILE A 970 -2.77 -25.92 -21.51
CA ILE A 970 -4.14 -26.24 -21.95
C ILE A 970 -4.51 -25.41 -23.18
N SER A 971 -4.31 -24.08 -23.12
CA SER A 971 -4.47 -23.20 -24.27
C SER A 971 -3.26 -23.19 -25.22
N GLY A 972 -2.11 -23.74 -24.78
CA GLY A 972 -0.85 -23.63 -25.53
C GLY A 972 -0.33 -22.20 -25.56
N THR A 973 -0.43 -21.50 -24.42
CA THR A 973 0.06 -20.13 -24.26
C THR A 973 1.49 -20.12 -23.75
N TYR A 974 2.34 -19.33 -24.40
CA TYR A 974 3.73 -19.10 -24.01
C TYR A 974 3.97 -17.60 -23.93
N GLU A 975 4.60 -17.15 -22.84
CA GLU A 975 4.78 -15.73 -22.57
C GLU A 975 6.20 -15.44 -22.08
N GLY A 976 6.84 -14.44 -22.68
CA GLY A 976 8.16 -13.96 -22.29
C GLY A 976 8.10 -12.49 -21.91
N VAL A 977 8.79 -12.12 -20.83
CA VAL A 977 8.74 -10.78 -20.24
C VAL A 977 10.14 -10.20 -20.04
N ASN A 978 10.34 -8.98 -20.54
CA ASN A 978 11.40 -8.08 -20.08
C ASN A 978 10.78 -7.00 -19.17
N PRO A 979 10.99 -7.05 -17.84
CA PRO A 979 10.30 -6.17 -16.91
C PRO A 979 10.82 -4.73 -16.87
N PHE A 980 11.94 -4.43 -17.54
CA PHE A 980 12.61 -3.13 -17.45
C PHE A 980 12.84 -2.48 -18.81
N ILE A 981 12.94 -1.15 -18.81
CA ILE A 981 13.28 -0.37 -20.01
C ILE A 981 14.72 -0.60 -20.49
N ASP A 982 15.51 -1.36 -19.73
CA ASP A 982 16.90 -1.66 -20.04
C ASP A 982 16.97 -2.43 -21.36
N PRO A 983 17.60 -1.86 -22.40
CA PRO A 983 17.68 -2.50 -23.72
C PRO A 983 18.27 -3.91 -23.63
N THR A 984 17.50 -4.91 -24.02
CA THR A 984 17.79 -6.33 -23.80
C THR A 984 17.53 -7.15 -25.06
N SER A 985 18.50 -7.98 -25.50
CA SER A 985 18.23 -8.96 -26.56
C SER A 985 17.10 -9.90 -26.14
N PHE A 986 16.12 -10.17 -27.01
CA PHE A 986 14.93 -10.93 -26.66
C PHE A 986 14.51 -11.87 -27.78
N GLU A 987 14.41 -13.16 -27.46
CA GLU A 987 13.89 -14.19 -28.38
C GLU A 987 13.08 -15.21 -27.59
N LEU A 988 11.82 -15.41 -27.99
CA LEU A 988 10.93 -16.43 -27.45
C LEU A 988 10.66 -17.48 -28.52
N SER A 989 10.87 -18.74 -28.18
CA SER A 989 10.57 -19.89 -29.03
C SER A 989 9.65 -20.87 -28.30
N THR A 990 8.81 -21.55 -29.07
CA THR A 990 7.77 -22.47 -28.58
C THR A 990 8.03 -23.89 -29.09
N PRO A 991 7.56 -24.93 -28.39
CA PRO A 991 7.73 -26.32 -28.84
C PRO A 991 6.99 -26.61 -30.16
N GLU A 992 5.99 -25.80 -30.53
CA GLU A 992 5.28 -25.87 -31.80
C GLU A 992 6.06 -25.24 -32.97
N GLY A 993 7.25 -24.68 -32.72
CA GLY A 993 8.13 -24.12 -33.75
C GLY A 993 7.93 -22.63 -34.03
N ALA A 994 7.01 -21.94 -33.33
CA ALA A 994 6.90 -20.49 -33.42
C ALA A 994 8.10 -19.82 -32.74
N VAL A 995 8.65 -18.80 -33.39
CA VAL A 995 9.78 -17.99 -32.90
C VAL A 995 9.43 -16.51 -33.06
N VAL A 996 9.58 -15.74 -31.99
CA VAL A 996 9.46 -14.28 -31.98
C VAL A 996 10.75 -13.69 -31.45
N ARG A 997 11.44 -12.92 -32.29
CA ARG A 997 12.72 -12.28 -32.00
C ARG A 997 12.60 -10.78 -32.19
N SER A 998 13.10 -9.98 -31.26
CA SER A 998 13.21 -8.54 -31.47
C SER A 998 14.36 -8.22 -32.42
N GLU A 999 14.15 -7.35 -33.42
CA GLU A 999 15.19 -6.97 -34.39
C GLU A 999 16.39 -6.25 -33.73
N GLY A 1000 16.10 -5.55 -32.64
CA GLY A 1000 17.07 -4.92 -31.76
C GLY A 1000 16.76 -5.24 -30.30
N PRO A 1001 17.47 -4.63 -29.35
CA PRO A 1001 17.17 -4.79 -27.92
C PRO A 1001 15.72 -4.39 -27.60
N LEU A 1002 14.97 -5.22 -26.89
CA LEU A 1002 13.64 -4.91 -26.37
C LEU A 1002 13.76 -4.10 -25.06
N GLY A 1003 12.95 -3.05 -24.92
CA GLY A 1003 12.71 -2.36 -23.64
C GLY A 1003 11.71 -3.11 -22.75
N CYS A 1004 10.97 -2.38 -21.91
CA CYS A 1004 9.96 -2.98 -21.03
C CYS A 1004 8.80 -3.53 -21.85
N GLY A 1005 8.56 -4.84 -21.80
CA GLY A 1005 7.54 -5.48 -22.61
C GLY A 1005 7.26 -6.93 -22.28
N ARG A 1006 6.10 -7.40 -22.76
CA ARG A 1006 5.59 -8.77 -22.64
C ARG A 1006 5.13 -9.24 -24.02
N ILE A 1007 5.56 -10.43 -24.41
CA ILE A 1007 5.17 -11.08 -25.66
C ILE A 1007 4.50 -12.40 -25.31
N THR A 1008 3.24 -12.56 -25.72
CA THR A 1008 2.44 -13.78 -25.53
C THR A 1008 2.10 -14.39 -26.88
N ILE A 1009 2.29 -15.70 -27.02
CA ILE A 1009 2.08 -16.44 -28.26
C ILE A 1009 1.18 -17.63 -27.97
N ARG A 1010 0.18 -17.84 -28.84
CA ARG A 1010 -0.57 -19.09 -28.93
C ARG A 1010 -0.46 -19.65 -30.35
N PRO A 1011 0.53 -20.53 -30.60
CA PRO A 1011 0.77 -21.06 -31.93
C PRO A 1011 -0.45 -21.77 -32.53
N LYS A 1012 -1.20 -22.51 -31.70
CA LYS A 1012 -2.42 -23.23 -32.11
C LYS A 1012 -3.54 -22.31 -32.59
N GLU A 1013 -3.65 -21.13 -31.99
CA GLU A 1013 -4.65 -20.10 -32.36
C GLU A 1013 -4.10 -19.12 -33.40
N ASN A 1014 -2.88 -19.34 -33.90
CA ASN A 1014 -2.19 -18.44 -34.81
C ASN A 1014 -2.18 -16.97 -34.34
N THR A 1015 -2.04 -16.76 -33.02
CA THR A 1015 -2.24 -15.43 -32.40
C THR A 1015 -1.02 -14.99 -31.57
N LEU A 1016 -0.70 -13.71 -31.68
CA LEU A 1016 0.41 -13.02 -31.02
C LEU A 1016 -0.09 -11.75 -30.32
N TRP A 1017 0.26 -11.58 -29.04
CA TRP A 1017 0.05 -10.35 -28.29
C TRP A 1017 1.39 -9.74 -27.92
N VAL A 1018 1.53 -8.44 -28.14
CA VAL A 1018 2.71 -7.64 -27.81
C VAL A 1018 2.26 -6.47 -26.96
N ASP A 1019 2.59 -6.49 -25.67
CA ASP A 1019 2.41 -5.35 -24.77
C ASP A 1019 3.76 -4.67 -24.59
N TYR A 1020 3.91 -3.49 -25.19
CA TYR A 1020 5.19 -2.81 -25.34
C TYR A 1020 5.03 -1.30 -25.52
N HIS A 1021 5.79 -0.54 -24.74
CA HIS A 1021 5.85 0.92 -24.84
C HIS A 1021 7.30 1.40 -24.88
N LEU A 1022 7.60 2.27 -25.84
CA LEU A 1022 8.85 3.01 -25.85
C LEU A 1022 8.82 4.12 -24.78
N PRO A 1023 9.97 4.44 -24.15
CA PRO A 1023 10.07 5.66 -23.34
C PRO A 1023 9.66 6.90 -24.14
N PRO A 1024 9.12 7.96 -23.51
CA PRO A 1024 8.81 9.23 -24.19
C PRO A 1024 9.99 9.83 -24.96
N PRO A 1025 9.77 10.70 -25.97
CA PRO A 1025 10.84 11.38 -26.72
C PRO A 1025 11.93 12.02 -25.86
N GLU A 1026 11.55 12.60 -24.74
CA GLU A 1026 12.39 13.24 -23.73
C GLU A 1026 13.16 12.25 -22.82
N GLY A 1027 12.90 10.94 -22.96
CA GLY A 1027 13.48 9.90 -22.12
C GLY A 1027 12.55 9.45 -20.98
N ASP A 1028 13.02 8.50 -20.18
CA ASP A 1028 12.33 8.09 -18.95
C ASP A 1028 12.97 8.81 -17.77
N LEU A 1029 12.55 10.05 -17.54
CA LEU A 1029 13.15 10.95 -16.54
C LEU A 1029 13.19 10.32 -15.13
N GLY A 1030 12.22 9.46 -14.80
CA GLY A 1030 12.18 8.74 -13.53
C GLY A 1030 13.30 7.69 -13.42
N VAL A 1031 13.48 6.85 -14.44
CA VAL A 1031 14.56 5.84 -14.43
C VAL A 1031 15.93 6.48 -14.61
N GLU A 1032 16.03 7.57 -15.37
CA GLU A 1032 17.25 8.37 -15.49
C GLU A 1032 17.68 8.97 -14.15
N LEU A 1033 16.74 9.51 -13.39
CA LEU A 1033 16.96 9.97 -12.03
C LEU A 1033 17.42 8.82 -11.12
N LEU A 1034 16.77 7.66 -11.21
CA LEU A 1034 17.17 6.47 -10.44
C LEU A 1034 18.61 6.03 -10.75
N GLN A 1035 18.99 6.04 -12.03
CA GLN A 1035 20.35 5.70 -12.45
C GLN A 1035 21.36 6.77 -12.02
N ALA A 1036 20.98 8.04 -12.04
CA ALA A 1036 21.82 9.13 -11.53
C ALA A 1036 22.07 8.99 -10.01
N ASP A 1037 21.05 8.64 -9.25
CA ASP A 1037 21.16 8.35 -7.81
C ASP A 1037 22.08 7.15 -7.55
N ALA A 1038 21.97 6.10 -8.36
CA ALA A 1038 22.86 4.94 -8.28
C ALA A 1038 24.34 5.30 -8.54
N ARG A 1039 24.60 6.21 -9.49
CA ARG A 1039 25.97 6.71 -9.76
C ARG A 1039 26.54 7.54 -8.61
N LYS A 1040 25.69 8.15 -7.77
CA LYS A 1040 26.09 8.86 -6.55
C LYS A 1040 26.37 7.93 -5.37
N GLY A 1041 26.22 6.61 -5.54
CA GLY A 1041 26.41 5.62 -4.46
C GLY A 1041 25.28 5.60 -3.44
N LEU A 1042 24.09 6.11 -3.79
CA LEU A 1042 22.94 6.08 -2.90
C LEU A 1042 22.42 4.64 -2.71
N HIS A 1043 21.74 4.43 -1.60
CA HIS A 1043 21.10 3.17 -1.23
C HIS A 1043 19.57 3.34 -1.28
N GLY A 1044 18.83 2.25 -1.49
CA GLY A 1044 17.36 2.23 -1.40
C GLY A 1044 16.85 2.24 0.05
N GLY A 1045 17.66 2.73 0.99
CA GLY A 1045 17.46 2.66 2.43
C GLY A 1045 18.74 2.89 3.22
N HIS A 1046 18.73 2.58 4.52
CA HIS A 1046 19.93 2.67 5.36
C HIS A 1046 20.98 1.62 4.91
N PRO A 1047 22.28 1.99 4.79
CA PRO A 1047 23.32 1.11 4.22
C PRO A 1047 23.43 -0.27 4.87
N ASP A 1048 23.25 -0.37 6.19
CA ASP A 1048 23.29 -1.65 6.92
C ASP A 1048 22.16 -2.62 6.56
N TYR A 1049 21.10 -2.15 5.88
CA TYR A 1049 19.90 -2.91 5.59
C TYR A 1049 19.60 -3.05 4.10
N GLU A 1050 20.30 -2.31 3.23
CA GLU A 1050 20.00 -2.30 1.80
C GLU A 1050 21.25 -2.24 0.93
N ALA A 1051 21.19 -2.94 -0.19
CA ALA A 1051 22.24 -2.86 -1.21
C ALA A 1051 22.31 -1.46 -1.85
N PRO A 1052 23.50 -1.03 -2.32
CA PRO A 1052 23.64 0.15 -3.15
C PRO A 1052 22.72 0.07 -4.38
N LEU A 1053 22.12 1.19 -4.79
CA LEU A 1053 21.20 1.24 -5.93
C LEU A 1053 21.84 0.75 -7.24
N SER A 1054 23.16 0.88 -7.36
CA SER A 1054 23.94 0.38 -8.52
C SER A 1054 23.81 -1.13 -8.72
N ARG A 1055 23.52 -1.91 -7.68
CA ARG A 1055 23.33 -3.37 -7.77
C ARG A 1055 22.09 -3.77 -8.58
N PHE A 1056 21.13 -2.86 -8.74
CA PHE A 1056 19.87 -3.11 -9.44
C PHE A 1056 19.91 -2.78 -10.94
N PHE A 1057 21.06 -2.32 -11.45
CA PHE A 1057 21.29 -2.06 -12.87
C PHE A 1057 22.33 -3.03 -13.41
N ARG A 1058 22.14 -3.44 -14.67
CA ARG A 1058 23.20 -4.15 -15.39
C ARG A 1058 24.39 -3.21 -15.63
N PRO A 1059 25.64 -3.66 -15.41
CA PRO A 1059 26.83 -2.87 -15.70
C PRO A 1059 26.85 -2.39 -17.15
N GLY A 1060 27.17 -1.11 -17.37
CA GLY A 1060 27.35 -0.53 -18.71
C GLY A 1060 26.07 -0.16 -19.47
N VAL A 1061 24.88 -0.40 -18.92
CA VAL A 1061 23.62 0.04 -19.54
C VAL A 1061 23.37 1.52 -19.26
N ASP A 1062 23.13 2.34 -20.30
CA ASP A 1062 22.69 3.73 -20.18
C ASP A 1062 21.22 3.86 -20.57
N VAL A 1063 20.35 4.10 -19.59
CA VAL A 1063 18.90 4.17 -19.79
C VAL A 1063 18.47 5.37 -20.63
N ARG A 1064 19.32 6.41 -20.76
CA ARG A 1064 19.06 7.56 -21.65
C ARG A 1064 19.05 7.15 -23.13
N LEU A 1065 19.72 6.05 -23.46
CA LEU A 1065 19.73 5.49 -24.81
C LEU A 1065 18.58 4.50 -25.04
N ALA A 1066 17.76 4.22 -24.02
CA ALA A 1066 16.75 3.16 -24.09
C ALA A 1066 15.79 3.36 -25.25
N ARG A 1067 15.21 4.56 -25.45
CA ARG A 1067 14.30 4.83 -26.57
C ARG A 1067 14.95 4.63 -27.94
N LYS A 1068 16.21 5.03 -28.08
CA LYS A 1068 16.96 4.93 -29.34
C LYS A 1068 17.30 3.48 -29.67
N GLN A 1069 17.74 2.72 -28.67
CA GLN A 1069 18.16 1.33 -28.82
C GLN A 1069 17.00 0.33 -28.83
N SER A 1070 15.87 0.71 -28.23
CA SER A 1070 14.68 -0.14 -28.13
C SER A 1070 14.11 -0.49 -29.51
N SER A 1071 13.82 -1.77 -29.71
CA SER A 1071 13.35 -2.32 -30.98
C SER A 1071 12.00 -1.74 -31.38
N ARG A 1072 11.78 -1.63 -32.70
CA ARG A 1072 10.54 -1.18 -33.34
C ARG A 1072 9.90 -2.26 -34.20
N ALA A 1073 10.55 -3.41 -34.34
CA ALA A 1073 10.08 -4.52 -35.16
C ALA A 1073 10.36 -5.86 -34.46
N LEU A 1074 9.44 -6.80 -34.65
CA LEU A 1074 9.59 -8.18 -34.25
C LEU A 1074 9.64 -9.05 -35.51
N LEU A 1075 10.60 -9.97 -35.53
CA LEU A 1075 10.67 -11.03 -36.51
C LEU A 1075 9.89 -12.22 -35.98
N VAL A 1076 8.89 -12.67 -36.75
CA VAL A 1076 7.96 -13.73 -36.37
C VAL A 1076 8.04 -14.85 -37.40
N ALA A 1077 8.34 -16.06 -36.94
CA ALA A 1077 8.42 -17.27 -37.75
C ALA A 1077 7.62 -18.41 -37.10
N GLY A 1078 7.27 -19.43 -37.90
CA GLY A 1078 6.56 -20.62 -37.42
C GLY A 1078 5.06 -20.44 -37.11
N LEU A 1079 4.49 -19.27 -37.39
CA LEU A 1079 3.04 -19.02 -37.39
C LEU A 1079 2.49 -19.07 -38.82
N SER A 1080 1.19 -19.37 -38.95
CA SER A 1080 0.49 -19.31 -40.24
C SER A 1080 0.31 -17.86 -40.69
N GLN A 1081 0.37 -17.62 -42.01
CA GLN A 1081 0.31 -16.28 -42.58
C GLN A 1081 -1.09 -15.92 -43.09
N PRO A 1082 -1.67 -14.76 -42.70
CA PRO A 1082 -1.19 -13.82 -41.68
C PRO A 1082 -1.55 -14.29 -40.26
N PRO A 1083 -0.70 -14.03 -39.25
CA PRO A 1083 -1.08 -14.22 -37.84
C PRO A 1083 -2.08 -13.14 -37.39
N THR A 1084 -2.88 -13.45 -36.38
CA THR A 1084 -3.64 -12.44 -35.64
C THR A 1084 -2.68 -11.76 -34.66
N VAL A 1085 -2.51 -10.45 -34.77
CA VAL A 1085 -1.56 -9.71 -33.93
C VAL A 1085 -2.28 -8.61 -33.16
N TYR A 1086 -2.00 -8.53 -31.86
CA TYR A 1086 -2.44 -7.45 -31.00
C TYR A 1086 -1.22 -6.68 -30.48
N LEU A 1087 -1.22 -5.36 -30.62
CA LEU A 1087 -0.25 -4.46 -29.99
C LEU A 1087 -0.97 -3.62 -28.94
N ASN A 1088 -0.58 -3.75 -27.68
CA ASN A 1088 -1.20 -3.05 -26.55
C ASN A 1088 -2.74 -3.20 -26.56
N LYS A 1089 -3.21 -4.46 -26.71
CA LYS A 1089 -4.62 -4.87 -26.84
C LYS A 1089 -5.34 -4.42 -28.13
N GLN A 1090 -4.69 -3.67 -29.03
CA GLN A 1090 -5.30 -3.27 -30.30
C GLN A 1090 -4.95 -4.27 -31.40
N ALA A 1091 -5.96 -4.81 -32.07
CA ALA A 1091 -5.76 -5.68 -33.23
C ALA A 1091 -5.08 -4.90 -34.37
N LEU A 1092 -4.00 -5.45 -34.92
CA LEU A 1092 -3.32 -4.87 -36.07
C LEU A 1092 -3.87 -5.49 -37.36
N SER A 1093 -4.27 -4.64 -38.29
CA SER A 1093 -4.62 -5.06 -39.65
C SER A 1093 -3.34 -5.27 -40.48
N GLY A 1094 -3.19 -6.45 -41.07
CA GLY A 1094 -2.15 -6.71 -42.08
C GLY A 1094 -2.33 -5.87 -43.36
N PRO A 1095 -1.44 -6.00 -44.34
CA PRO A 1095 -0.42 -7.05 -44.48
C PRO A 1095 0.85 -6.77 -43.66
N PHE A 1096 1.37 -7.80 -42.99
CA PHE A 1096 2.69 -7.73 -42.35
C PHE A 1096 3.78 -7.96 -43.41
N GLN A 1097 4.89 -7.23 -43.32
CA GLN A 1097 6.01 -7.38 -44.24
C GLN A 1097 6.57 -8.80 -44.14
N THR A 1098 6.52 -9.54 -45.26
CA THR A 1098 7.15 -10.86 -45.36
C THR A 1098 8.60 -10.67 -45.76
N ILE A 1099 9.52 -11.24 -44.99
CA ILE A 1099 10.94 -11.28 -45.32
C ILE A 1099 11.21 -12.69 -45.86
N SER A 1100 11.52 -12.82 -47.15
CA SER A 1100 11.95 -14.09 -47.73
C SER A 1100 13.46 -14.28 -47.49
N ASP A 1101 13.85 -15.37 -46.84
CA ASP A 1101 15.26 -15.74 -46.60
C ASP A 1101 16.01 -15.90 -47.94
N GLY A 1102 16.54 -14.80 -48.47
CA GLY A 1102 17.59 -14.84 -49.48
C GLY A 1102 18.89 -15.20 -48.81
N LYS A 1103 19.33 -16.47 -48.90
CA LYS A 1103 20.66 -17.01 -48.54
C LYS A 1103 21.67 -15.95 -48.06
N GLN A 1104 21.64 -15.62 -46.77
CA GLN A 1104 22.82 -15.20 -46.03
C GLN A 1104 22.85 -16.06 -44.78
N ASP A 1105 23.96 -16.77 -44.60
CA ASP A 1105 24.23 -17.59 -43.44
C ASP A 1105 23.90 -16.82 -42.16
N MET A 1106 22.82 -17.24 -41.49
CA MET A 1106 22.52 -16.84 -40.11
C MET A 1106 23.51 -17.55 -39.17
N ALA A 1107 24.78 -17.20 -39.28
CA ALA A 1107 25.77 -17.47 -38.26
C ALA A 1107 25.48 -16.56 -37.04
N PRO A 1108 25.77 -17.02 -35.80
CA PRO A 1108 25.60 -16.20 -34.62
C PRO A 1108 26.60 -15.03 -34.67
N HIS A 1109 26.16 -13.87 -35.14
CA HIS A 1109 27.01 -12.68 -35.17
C HIS A 1109 27.30 -12.22 -33.75
N SER A 1110 28.56 -12.37 -33.36
CA SER A 1110 29.18 -11.71 -32.23
C SER A 1110 29.01 -10.19 -32.32
N HIS A 1111 28.82 -9.58 -31.16
CA HIS A 1111 28.72 -8.14 -30.92
C HIS A 1111 29.61 -7.29 -31.86
N ARG A 1112 29.00 -6.60 -32.82
CA ARG A 1112 29.56 -5.37 -33.40
C ARG A 1112 28.48 -4.31 -33.47
N ALA A 1113 28.78 -3.16 -32.87
CA ALA A 1113 27.96 -1.97 -32.91
C ALA A 1113 27.74 -1.54 -34.38
N LEU A 1114 26.49 -1.54 -34.83
CA LEU A 1114 26.10 -0.88 -36.08
C LEU A 1114 26.02 0.62 -35.80
N THR A 1115 27.09 1.33 -36.16
CA THR A 1115 27.11 2.79 -36.22
C THR A 1115 26.44 3.24 -37.51
N GLY A 1116 25.37 4.04 -37.35
CA GLY A 1116 25.02 5.21 -38.15
C GLY A 1116 24.96 5.08 -39.67
N GLY A 1117 23.75 5.26 -40.20
CA GLY A 1117 23.51 5.52 -41.61
C GLY A 1117 22.60 4.44 -42.19
N ASP A 1118 21.42 4.87 -42.63
CA ASP A 1118 20.38 4.11 -43.32
C ASP A 1118 19.42 3.32 -42.41
N TRP A 1119 18.41 4.05 -41.93
CA TRP A 1119 17.09 3.58 -41.52
C TRP A 1119 16.06 4.19 -42.45
#